data_AF-A0A497CQF0-F1
#
_entry.id   AF-A0A497CQF0-F1
#
_cell.length_a   1.000
_cell.length_b   1.000
_cell.length_c   1.000
_cell.angle_alpha   90.00
_cell.angle_beta   90.00
_cell.angle_gamma   90.00
#
_symmetry.space_group_name_H-M   'P 1'
#
loop_
_entity.id
_entity.type
_entity.pdbx_description
1 polymer ?
#
loop_
_entity_poly.entity_id
_entity_poly.type
_entity_poly.pdbx_seq_one_letter_code
_entity_poly.pdbx_strand_id
1 'polypeptide(L)'
;MRRLVKGKAVYILSCVVLFNVTVLFSQNTNELLRLGKIAYENQDYDDAIEMFSKSIENTPEYSLTSKQYFWYAKALFHDSRLNYFQSLDMLDKAIAKDTKYSEAYFLRARIREFLEGESSLVLEDYKKANSYADKGYQNNIFIKSISIAYSKSSAAGIFYLEDIIDYLKTNNNYKNKKVLGECYYALATIYSKDDDKMQSLLWLNSALVYNIKPTDFMFIDFYKIRKTEGFLTLMENNNVPPLLYQVENTDELKKVVSMGDLPFRRSTVIKRYVEKKINTWQKKGKFEKTVDYQKRVSEESRKQKINYYTQKAIDSIGYSKIDWGQVSNEYDADNESFKVSFSGFEPLYVGVPLPDAPSFDANFDSLEFSQVKFVLLDDYTTEIAHIEITNSEIGKTYIYSNTDNVLFNSAEFTFNFDELEVPIQGVAKASTYGKKEQNTKIISIGKSDVDTNIPVTAKKNKNAYALIIGNEDYTKYQTDLGSESNVDFAIRDAEIFAEYAEKTLGVPKENITVLKDAISSQMQREIEKISKIAMYHNGEANIIFYYAGHGFPDEKTKESYLMPVDISGANVNYGIKLSFLYQQLTKYPSQKVLVILDACFSGGGRNQGLLAARGVQIKPRENVINGNLVVFSSSTGEQSSLPYANKQHGMFTYFLLKKLKESKGNITLEELSDYVTKEVQISALKFNSKEQNPKILVSPDVGNLWMDWKLN
;
A
#
# COMPACT_ATOMS: atom_id res chain seq x y z
N MET A 1 -17.71 36.88 -5.16
CA MET A 1 -16.74 36.05 -4.41
C MET A 1 -15.55 36.80 -3.83
N ARG A 2 -14.83 37.70 -4.55
CA ARG A 2 -13.83 38.62 -3.93
C ARG A 2 -14.39 39.38 -2.71
N ARG A 3 -15.69 39.71 -2.71
CA ARG A 3 -16.42 40.38 -1.60
C ARG A 3 -16.64 39.51 -0.34
N LEU A 4 -16.73 38.18 -0.45
CA LEU A 4 -17.08 37.29 0.68
C LEU A 4 -15.85 36.91 1.53
N VAL A 5 -14.71 36.69 0.88
CA VAL A 5 -13.41 36.44 1.54
C VAL A 5 -12.86 37.74 2.14
N LYS A 6 -12.92 38.86 1.38
CA LYS A 6 -12.60 40.18 1.91
C LYS A 6 -13.53 40.57 3.09
N GLY A 7 -14.82 40.24 3.00
CA GLY A 7 -15.80 40.50 4.07
C GLY A 7 -15.51 39.77 5.39
N LYS A 8 -15.01 38.52 5.36
CA LYS A 8 -14.66 37.76 6.57
C LYS A 8 -13.34 38.17 7.21
N ALA A 9 -12.31 38.45 6.41
CA ALA A 9 -11.03 38.97 6.93
C ALA A 9 -11.22 40.35 7.57
N VAL A 10 -12.05 41.22 6.98
CA VAL A 10 -12.41 42.49 7.60
C VAL A 10 -13.40 42.33 8.75
N TYR A 11 -14.24 41.29 8.78
CA TYR A 11 -15.04 40.96 9.97
C TYR A 11 -14.14 40.56 11.16
N ILE A 12 -13.10 39.76 10.95
CA ILE A 12 -12.15 39.37 12.00
C ILE A 12 -11.32 40.58 12.45
N LEU A 13 -10.80 41.38 11.51
CA LEU A 13 -10.05 42.60 11.82
C LEU A 13 -10.95 43.62 12.55
N SER A 14 -12.20 43.78 12.12
CA SER A 14 -13.18 44.67 12.76
C SER A 14 -13.66 44.16 14.11
N CYS A 15 -13.79 42.84 14.33
CA CYS A 15 -14.09 42.28 15.66
C CYS A 15 -12.92 42.45 16.63
N VAL A 16 -11.68 42.24 16.19
CA VAL A 16 -10.47 42.47 17.00
C VAL A 16 -10.32 43.96 17.33
N VAL A 17 -10.61 44.85 16.38
CA VAL A 17 -10.66 46.30 16.57
C VAL A 17 -11.82 46.70 17.50
N LEU A 18 -13.05 46.23 17.28
CA LEU A 18 -14.24 46.55 18.09
C LEU A 18 -14.10 46.07 19.54
N PHE A 19 -13.53 44.89 19.77
CA PHE A 19 -13.38 44.30 21.10
C PHE A 19 -12.27 44.97 21.93
N ASN A 20 -11.22 45.51 21.29
CA ASN A 20 -10.16 46.23 22.00
C ASN A 20 -10.42 47.75 22.10
N VAL A 21 -11.12 48.35 21.14
CA VAL A 21 -11.44 49.79 21.13
C VAL A 21 -12.60 50.14 22.07
N THR A 22 -13.49 49.20 22.38
CA THR A 22 -14.58 49.44 23.36
C THR A 22 -14.11 49.62 24.80
N VAL A 23 -12.84 49.27 25.11
CA VAL A 23 -12.32 49.29 26.48
C VAL A 23 -11.56 50.58 26.83
N LEU A 24 -11.07 51.38 25.86
CA LEU A 24 -10.28 52.59 26.17
C LEU A 24 -10.66 53.80 25.30
N PHE A 25 -11.46 54.66 25.93
CA PHE A 25 -11.56 56.11 25.80
C PHE A 25 -12.06 56.83 24.52
N SER A 26 -12.78 57.89 24.88
CA SER A 26 -13.34 59.02 24.17
C SER A 26 -12.30 59.96 23.56
N GLN A 27 -12.62 60.45 22.36
CA GLN A 27 -12.22 61.74 21.80
C GLN A 27 -10.71 62.03 21.67
N ASN A 28 -10.04 61.35 20.71
CA ASN A 28 -9.24 62.01 19.65
C ASN A 28 -8.58 61.06 18.61
N THR A 29 -8.95 59.78 18.56
CA THR A 29 -8.44 58.79 17.58
C THR A 29 -9.47 58.34 16.54
N ASN A 30 -10.43 59.22 16.19
CA ASN A 30 -11.69 58.80 15.57
C ASN A 30 -11.84 59.04 14.06
N GLU A 31 -10.81 59.50 13.35
CA GLU A 31 -10.95 59.74 11.91
C GLU A 31 -10.54 58.52 11.08
N LEU A 32 -9.38 57.91 11.33
CA LEU A 32 -8.94 56.69 10.63
C LEU A 32 -9.84 55.48 10.95
N LEU A 33 -10.29 55.33 12.20
CA LEU A 33 -11.23 54.28 12.58
C LEU A 33 -12.59 54.46 11.90
N ARG A 34 -13.07 55.70 11.80
CA ARG A 34 -14.33 56.05 11.11
C ARG A 34 -14.21 55.85 9.60
N LEU A 35 -13.12 56.29 8.98
CA LEU A 35 -12.84 56.08 7.57
C LEU A 35 -12.71 54.59 7.25
N GLY A 36 -12.07 53.81 8.13
CA GLY A 36 -11.99 52.36 8.02
C GLY A 36 -13.37 51.70 8.08
N LYS A 37 -14.24 52.17 8.98
CA LYS A 37 -15.63 51.67 9.08
C LYS A 37 -16.48 52.04 7.87
N ILE A 38 -16.35 53.27 7.36
CA ILE A 38 -17.03 53.72 6.14
C ILE A 38 -16.56 52.92 4.92
N ALA A 39 -15.25 52.72 4.79
CA ALA A 39 -14.68 51.90 3.73
C ALA A 39 -15.18 50.45 3.83
N TYR A 40 -15.28 49.89 5.05
CA TYR A 40 -15.85 48.56 5.28
C TYR A 40 -17.33 48.46 4.89
N GLU A 41 -18.16 49.42 5.29
CA GLU A 41 -19.59 49.48 4.95
C GLU A 41 -19.80 49.63 3.43
N ASN A 42 -18.91 50.37 2.76
CA ASN A 42 -18.88 50.51 1.31
C ASN A 42 -18.26 49.31 0.58
N GLN A 43 -17.86 48.26 1.32
CA GLN A 43 -17.21 47.06 0.79
C GLN A 43 -15.86 47.33 0.12
N ASP A 44 -15.23 48.46 0.46
CA ASP A 44 -13.87 48.82 0.10
C ASP A 44 -12.89 48.34 1.17
N TYR A 45 -12.68 47.02 1.14
CA TYR A 45 -11.95 46.32 2.18
C TYR A 45 -10.44 46.59 2.21
N ASP A 46 -9.86 47.12 1.13
CA ASP A 46 -8.43 47.39 1.07
C ASP A 46 -8.12 48.69 1.82
N ASP A 47 -8.91 49.73 1.56
CA ASP A 47 -8.89 50.98 2.30
C ASP A 47 -9.32 50.79 3.76
N ALA A 48 -10.32 49.94 4.02
CA ALA A 48 -10.73 49.62 5.39
C ALA A 48 -9.56 49.06 6.23
N ILE A 49 -8.81 48.12 5.67
CA ILE A 49 -7.68 47.48 6.33
C ILE A 49 -6.51 48.45 6.52
N GLU A 50 -6.22 49.29 5.52
CA GLU A 50 -5.18 50.31 5.62
C GLU A 50 -5.51 51.33 6.72
N MET A 51 -6.75 51.81 6.77
CA MET A 51 -7.21 52.78 7.75
C MET A 51 -7.25 52.19 9.17
N PHE A 52 -7.73 50.95 9.33
CA PHE A 52 -7.66 50.25 10.63
C PHE A 52 -6.21 49.98 11.06
N SER A 53 -5.33 49.63 10.12
CA SER A 53 -3.91 49.40 10.41
C SER A 53 -3.19 50.67 10.87
N LYS A 54 -3.40 51.79 10.15
CA LYS A 54 -2.85 53.10 10.52
C LYS A 54 -3.43 53.61 11.83
N SER A 55 -4.71 53.34 12.10
CA SER A 55 -5.34 53.68 13.38
C SER A 55 -4.63 52.99 14.55
N ILE A 56 -4.29 51.70 14.41
CA ILE A 56 -3.64 50.94 15.48
C ILE A 56 -2.17 51.34 15.66
N GLU A 57 -1.43 51.58 14.56
CA GLU A 57 -0.02 52.00 14.62
C GLU A 57 0.16 53.38 15.27
N ASN A 58 -0.81 54.28 15.12
CA ASN A 58 -0.78 55.63 15.67
C ASN A 58 -1.39 55.76 17.07
N THR A 59 -1.80 54.67 17.73
CA THR A 59 -2.41 54.73 19.07
C THR A 59 -1.42 54.25 20.14
N PRO A 60 -0.82 55.16 20.95
CA PRO A 60 0.21 54.80 21.92
C PRO A 60 -0.29 53.93 23.09
N GLU A 61 -1.59 53.98 23.42
CA GLU A 61 -2.20 53.32 24.59
C GLU A 61 -2.57 51.83 24.41
N TYR A 62 -2.33 51.23 23.23
CA TYR A 62 -2.50 49.77 23.09
C TYR A 62 -1.48 49.04 23.97
N SER A 63 -1.98 48.26 24.95
CA SER A 63 -1.14 47.38 25.78
C SER A 63 -0.28 46.50 24.87
N LEU A 64 0.97 46.21 25.29
CA LEU A 64 1.88 45.34 24.54
C LEU A 64 1.23 43.99 24.16
N THR A 65 0.32 43.51 25.00
CA THR A 65 -0.48 42.27 24.91
C THR A 65 -1.65 42.32 23.93
N SER A 66 -1.96 43.47 23.33
CA SER A 66 -2.98 43.57 22.28
C SER A 66 -2.35 43.67 20.88
N LYS A 67 -1.03 43.93 20.81
CA LYS A 67 -0.30 44.12 19.54
C LYS A 67 0.02 42.80 18.83
N GLN A 68 0.17 41.67 19.54
CA GLN A 68 0.40 40.37 18.90
C GLN A 68 -0.79 39.94 18.03
N TYR A 69 -2.03 40.14 18.50
CA TYR A 69 -3.24 39.82 17.76
C TYR A 69 -3.37 40.64 16.47
N PHE A 70 -2.93 41.90 16.52
CA PHE A 70 -2.89 42.77 15.35
C PHE A 70 -1.90 42.27 14.29
N TRP A 71 -0.66 41.97 14.68
CA TRP A 71 0.35 41.45 13.75
C TRP A 71 -0.06 40.09 13.18
N TYR A 72 -0.65 39.21 14.00
CA TYR A 72 -1.18 37.94 13.53
C TYR A 72 -2.34 38.12 12.54
N ALA A 73 -3.25 39.05 12.77
CA ALA A 73 -4.32 39.37 11.82
C ALA A 73 -3.77 39.93 10.49
N LYS A 74 -2.72 40.76 10.53
CA LYS A 74 -2.01 41.21 9.31
C LYS A 74 -1.33 40.04 8.59
N ALA A 75 -0.74 39.10 9.32
CA ALA A 75 -0.14 37.91 8.73
C ALA A 75 -1.16 37.07 7.95
N LEU A 76 -2.34 36.83 8.54
CA LEU A 76 -3.47 36.14 7.88
C LEU A 76 -3.93 36.89 6.63
N PHE A 77 -3.96 38.22 6.69
CA PHE A 77 -4.30 39.04 5.53
C PHE A 77 -3.29 38.88 4.38
N HIS A 78 -1.99 38.95 4.67
CA HIS A 78 -0.96 38.73 3.64
C HIS A 78 -0.99 37.30 3.10
N ASP A 79 -1.17 36.31 3.98
CA ASP A 79 -1.29 34.90 3.60
C ASP A 79 -2.46 34.64 2.64
N SER A 80 -3.63 35.23 2.91
CA SER A 80 -4.82 35.16 2.04
C SER A 80 -4.61 35.72 0.62
N ARG A 81 -3.54 36.52 0.41
CA ARG A 81 -3.13 37.09 -0.88
C ARG A 81 -1.91 36.40 -1.48
N LEU A 82 -1.45 35.29 -0.89
CA LEU A 82 -0.24 34.57 -1.27
C LEU A 82 1.04 35.42 -1.11
N ASN A 83 0.99 36.45 -0.29
CA ASN A 83 2.10 37.34 0.03
C ASN A 83 2.92 36.76 1.19
N TYR A 84 3.49 35.57 0.98
CA TYR A 84 4.05 34.73 2.04
C TYR A 84 5.21 35.37 2.79
N PHE A 85 6.11 36.07 2.09
CA PHE A 85 7.24 36.75 2.75
C PHE A 85 6.78 37.90 3.65
N GLN A 86 5.77 38.68 3.23
CA GLN A 86 5.18 39.70 4.11
C GLN A 86 4.42 39.05 5.28
N SER A 87 3.75 37.92 5.06
CA SER A 87 3.08 37.17 6.13
C SER A 87 4.08 36.69 7.19
N LEU A 88 5.23 36.13 6.77
CA LEU A 88 6.30 35.71 7.67
C LEU A 88 6.85 36.88 8.51
N ASP A 89 7.10 38.05 7.91
CA ASP A 89 7.54 39.25 8.64
C ASP A 89 6.51 39.69 9.70
N MET A 90 5.21 39.61 9.38
CA MET A 90 4.15 39.91 10.35
C MET A 90 4.07 38.86 11.47
N LEU A 91 4.30 37.58 11.17
CA LEU A 91 4.32 36.50 12.17
C LEU A 91 5.50 36.65 13.12
N ASP A 92 6.67 37.03 12.61
CA ASP A 92 7.84 37.31 13.44
C ASP A 92 7.59 38.50 14.38
N LYS A 93 6.90 39.54 13.91
CA LYS A 93 6.45 40.66 14.75
C LYS A 93 5.41 40.24 15.80
N ALA A 94 4.48 39.33 15.46
CA ALA A 94 3.51 38.79 16.40
C ALA A 94 4.20 37.98 17.51
N ILE A 95 5.11 37.09 17.14
CA ILE A 95 5.86 36.22 18.06
C ILE A 95 6.83 37.03 18.93
N ALA A 96 7.40 38.10 18.41
CA ALA A 96 8.24 39.01 19.20
C ALA A 96 7.45 39.74 20.31
N LYS A 97 6.12 39.84 20.18
CA LYS A 97 5.23 40.42 21.21
C LYS A 97 4.68 39.39 22.17
N ASP A 98 4.46 38.17 21.71
CA ASP A 98 4.13 37.02 22.55
C ASP A 98 4.92 35.77 22.12
N THR A 99 5.96 35.46 22.91
CA THR A 99 6.86 34.33 22.62
C THR A 99 6.21 32.96 22.79
N LYS A 100 5.00 32.89 23.36
CA LYS A 100 4.19 31.67 23.52
C LYS A 100 2.96 31.67 22.62
N TYR A 101 2.95 32.45 21.53
CA TYR A 101 1.80 32.55 20.64
C TYR A 101 1.67 31.31 19.72
N SER A 102 0.98 30.27 20.21
CA SER A 102 0.82 28.96 19.55
C SER A 102 0.36 29.05 18.09
N GLU A 103 -0.68 29.86 17.83
CA GLU A 103 -1.27 30.03 16.51
C GLU A 103 -0.31 30.69 15.52
N ALA A 104 0.53 31.62 15.98
CA ALA A 104 1.53 32.27 15.15
C ALA A 104 2.67 31.31 14.77
N TYR A 105 3.14 30.48 15.70
CA TYR A 105 4.12 29.42 15.40
C TYR A 105 3.55 28.39 14.41
N PHE A 106 2.29 28.00 14.58
CA PHE A 106 1.63 27.05 13.69
C PHE A 106 1.53 27.58 12.26
N LEU A 107 1.07 28.83 12.08
CA LEU A 107 0.97 29.45 10.77
C LEU A 107 2.35 29.65 10.12
N ARG A 108 3.36 30.04 10.91
CA ARG A 108 4.73 30.21 10.42
C ARG A 108 5.35 28.89 9.95
N ALA A 109 5.14 27.80 10.70
CA ALA A 109 5.59 26.46 10.33
C ALA A 109 5.04 26.05 8.96
N ARG A 110 3.74 26.28 8.72
CA ARG A 110 3.06 25.93 7.47
C ARG A 110 3.56 26.73 6.27
N ILE A 111 3.74 28.05 6.43
CA ILE A 111 4.24 28.89 5.34
C ILE A 111 5.70 28.55 5.01
N ARG A 112 6.55 28.29 6.02
CA ARG A 112 7.94 27.86 5.81
C ARG A 112 8.03 26.52 5.11
N GLU A 113 7.22 25.55 5.52
CA GLU A 113 7.18 24.24 4.87
C GLU A 113 6.78 24.33 3.39
N PHE A 114 5.84 25.23 3.05
CA PHE A 114 5.45 25.48 1.66
C PHE A 114 6.60 26.06 0.81
N LEU A 115 7.37 26.98 1.38
CA LEU A 115 8.46 27.65 0.66
C LEU A 115 9.76 26.84 0.61
N GLU A 116 10.07 26.09 1.68
CA GLU A 116 11.39 25.51 1.94
C GLU A 116 11.38 23.98 2.07
N GLY A 117 10.21 23.34 2.15
CA GLY A 117 10.05 21.92 2.41
C GLY A 117 10.29 21.53 3.88
N GLU A 118 10.53 20.24 4.13
CA GLU A 118 10.81 19.73 5.48
C GLU A 118 12.18 20.22 5.97
N SER A 119 12.21 21.09 6.98
CA SER A 119 13.44 21.62 7.58
C SER A 119 13.40 21.54 9.11
N SER A 120 14.56 21.64 9.75
CA SER A 120 14.66 21.67 11.22
C SER A 120 13.89 22.83 11.83
N LEU A 121 13.83 23.98 11.14
CA LEU A 121 13.09 25.17 11.55
C LEU A 121 11.57 24.97 11.51
N VAL A 122 11.07 24.28 10.47
CA VAL A 122 9.65 23.90 10.36
C VAL A 122 9.26 22.97 11.50
N LEU A 123 10.10 21.96 11.77
CA LEU A 123 9.88 21.01 12.86
C LEU A 123 9.90 21.70 14.24
N GLU A 124 10.78 22.68 14.43
CA GLU A 124 10.88 23.46 15.67
C GLU A 124 9.63 24.32 15.89
N ASP A 125 9.12 24.99 14.85
CA ASP A 125 7.91 25.81 14.95
C ASP A 125 6.67 24.96 15.27
N TYR A 126 6.52 23.77 14.66
CA TYR A 126 5.44 22.83 15.03
C TYR A 126 5.54 22.34 16.47
N LYS A 127 6.75 22.06 16.97
CA LYS A 127 6.96 21.67 18.37
C LYS A 127 6.59 22.81 19.33
N LYS A 128 6.95 24.05 19.01
CA LYS A 128 6.60 25.23 19.81
C LYS A 128 5.09 25.47 19.83
N ALA A 129 4.43 25.41 18.67
CA ALA A 129 2.97 25.51 18.57
C ALA A 129 2.27 24.47 19.47
N ASN A 130 2.71 23.20 19.41
CA ASN A 130 2.20 22.13 20.27
C ASN A 130 2.42 22.41 21.77
N SER A 131 3.62 22.88 22.15
CA SER A 131 3.95 23.14 23.55
C SER A 131 3.21 24.33 24.17
N TYR A 132 2.82 25.31 23.35
CA TYR A 132 2.19 26.55 23.81
C TYR A 132 0.67 26.60 23.59
N ALA A 133 0.08 25.56 23.00
CA ALA A 133 -1.36 25.45 22.90
C ALA A 133 -1.98 25.23 24.30
N ASP A 134 -2.65 26.26 24.84
CA ASP A 134 -3.29 26.20 26.16
C ASP A 134 -4.43 25.14 26.20
N LYS A 135 -4.73 24.58 27.38
CA LYS A 135 -5.72 23.48 27.56
C LYS A 135 -7.21 23.87 27.33
N GLY A 136 -7.50 24.86 26.50
CA GLY A 136 -8.83 25.29 26.08
C GLY A 136 -9.42 24.44 24.93
N TYR A 137 -10.72 24.14 24.99
CA TYR A 137 -11.26 22.82 24.62
C TYR A 137 -11.48 22.48 23.12
N GLN A 138 -11.27 23.37 22.13
CA GLN A 138 -11.61 23.03 20.72
C GLN A 138 -10.57 23.43 19.65
N ASN A 139 -10.24 24.73 19.48
CA ASN A 139 -9.23 25.12 18.48
C ASN A 139 -7.82 24.59 18.81
N ASN A 140 -7.52 24.38 20.10
CA ASN A 140 -6.19 23.95 20.54
C ASN A 140 -5.96 22.46 20.37
N ILE A 141 -6.99 21.60 20.43
CA ILE A 141 -6.84 20.17 20.13
C ILE A 141 -6.52 19.98 18.64
N PHE A 142 -7.19 20.70 17.76
CA PHE A 142 -6.91 20.67 16.32
C PHE A 142 -5.49 21.09 15.95
N ILE A 143 -5.04 22.23 16.47
CA ILE A 143 -3.67 22.73 16.25
C ILE A 143 -2.65 21.75 16.81
N LYS A 144 -2.94 21.14 17.97
CA LYS A 144 -2.11 20.12 18.60
C LYS A 144 -2.02 18.86 17.74
N SER A 145 -3.15 18.33 17.29
CA SER A 145 -3.22 17.12 16.48
C SER A 145 -2.54 17.30 15.12
N ILE A 146 -2.75 18.44 14.47
CA ILE A 146 -2.11 18.75 13.19
C ILE A 146 -0.61 19.00 13.35
N SER A 147 -0.19 19.75 14.36
CA SER A 147 1.25 19.99 14.59
C SER A 147 1.99 18.71 14.99
N ILE A 148 1.35 17.82 15.76
CA ILE A 148 1.88 16.48 16.05
C ILE A 148 1.99 15.64 14.78
N ALA A 149 0.95 15.68 13.92
CA ALA A 149 0.94 14.91 12.68
C ALA A 149 1.98 15.40 11.65
N TYR A 150 2.29 16.71 11.63
CA TYR A 150 3.37 17.25 10.79
C TYR A 150 4.77 17.09 11.40
N SER A 151 4.90 17.04 12.73
CA SER A 151 6.20 16.92 13.40
C SER A 151 6.68 15.47 13.58
N LYS A 152 5.76 14.50 13.65
CA LYS A 152 6.09 13.07 13.65
C LYS A 152 5.88 12.55 12.23
N SER A 153 6.91 11.96 11.62
CA SER A 153 6.90 11.37 10.27
C SER A 153 5.52 10.85 9.82
N SER A 154 5.08 11.16 8.59
CA SER A 154 3.68 11.05 8.13
C SER A 154 2.87 9.84 8.61
N ALA A 155 3.46 8.64 8.66
CA ALA A 155 2.79 7.43 9.17
C ALA A 155 2.38 7.54 10.66
N ALA A 156 3.26 8.03 11.54
CA ALA A 156 2.96 8.20 12.95
C ALA A 156 1.91 9.31 13.19
N GLY A 157 1.89 10.31 12.30
CA GLY A 157 0.86 11.35 12.31
C GLY A 157 -0.52 10.84 11.88
N ILE A 158 -0.56 9.96 10.88
CA ILE A 158 -1.78 9.29 10.42
C ILE A 158 -2.38 8.43 11.54
N PHE A 159 -1.58 7.54 12.13
CA PHE A 159 -2.04 6.66 13.22
C PHE A 159 -2.57 7.45 14.42
N TYR A 160 -1.87 8.51 14.82
CA TYR A 160 -2.32 9.36 15.93
C TYR A 160 -3.67 10.03 15.66
N LEU A 161 -3.90 10.48 14.42
CA LEU A 161 -5.18 11.08 14.03
C LEU A 161 -6.30 10.04 13.96
N GLU A 162 -6.01 8.83 13.49
CA GLU A 162 -6.95 7.70 13.44
C GLU A 162 -7.39 7.27 14.85
N ASP A 163 -6.46 7.15 15.80
CA ASP A 163 -6.77 6.82 17.20
C ASP A 163 -7.66 7.90 17.86
N ILE A 164 -7.39 9.18 17.57
CA ILE A 164 -8.24 10.29 18.03
C ILE A 164 -9.63 10.20 17.41
N ILE A 165 -9.73 9.92 16.10
CA ILE A 165 -11.00 9.76 15.39
C ILE A 165 -11.84 8.65 16.05
N ASP A 166 -11.25 7.50 16.33
CA ASP A 166 -11.94 6.36 16.93
C ASP A 166 -12.36 6.64 18.38
N TYR A 167 -11.49 7.29 19.16
CA TYR A 167 -11.83 7.76 20.50
C TYR A 167 -13.00 8.76 20.48
N LEU A 168 -13.01 9.70 19.53
CA LEU A 168 -14.07 10.71 19.40
C LEU A 168 -15.40 10.12 18.91
N LYS A 169 -15.37 9.12 18.02
CA LYS A 169 -16.56 8.38 17.57
C LYS A 169 -17.22 7.61 18.70
N THR A 170 -16.40 6.95 19.53
CA THR A 170 -16.89 6.08 20.62
C THR A 170 -17.57 6.88 21.74
N ASN A 171 -17.11 8.11 22.01
CA ASN A 171 -17.57 8.92 23.14
C ASN A 171 -18.72 9.92 22.85
N ASN A 172 -19.33 9.82 21.65
CA ASN A 172 -20.61 10.38 21.19
C ASN A 172 -21.17 11.69 21.82
N ASN A 173 -20.32 12.67 22.15
CA ASN A 173 -20.72 13.92 22.76
C ASN A 173 -20.79 15.04 21.71
N TYR A 174 -21.87 15.83 21.66
CA TYR A 174 -22.16 16.82 20.61
C TYR A 174 -21.06 17.90 20.43
N LYS A 175 -20.16 18.08 21.40
CA LYS A 175 -18.98 18.97 21.32
C LYS A 175 -17.82 18.40 20.47
N ASN A 176 -17.79 17.10 20.18
CA ASN A 176 -16.67 16.41 19.51
C ASN A 176 -16.80 16.36 17.98
N LYS A 177 -17.98 16.62 17.42
CA LYS A 177 -18.24 16.53 15.97
C LYS A 177 -17.36 17.50 15.14
N LYS A 178 -17.09 18.70 15.67
CA LYS A 178 -16.20 19.67 15.03
C LYS A 178 -14.74 19.18 15.03
N VAL A 179 -14.25 18.69 16.18
CA VAL A 179 -12.90 18.14 16.36
C VAL A 179 -12.68 16.89 15.48
N LEU A 180 -13.72 16.07 15.34
CA LEU A 180 -13.71 14.91 14.46
C LEU A 180 -13.56 15.29 12.99
N GLY A 181 -14.33 16.27 12.51
CA GLY A 181 -14.19 16.83 11.16
C GLY A 181 -12.80 17.45 10.92
N GLU A 182 -12.25 18.08 11.94
CA GLU A 182 -10.91 18.67 11.98
C GLU A 182 -9.81 17.59 11.87
N CYS A 183 -9.97 16.42 12.50
CA CYS A 183 -9.05 15.29 12.34
C CYS A 183 -9.12 14.68 10.92
N TYR A 184 -10.31 14.57 10.33
CA TYR A 184 -10.46 14.16 8.93
C TYR A 184 -9.77 15.13 7.97
N TYR A 185 -9.86 16.43 8.23
CA TYR A 185 -9.16 17.43 7.44
C TYR A 185 -7.64 17.27 7.51
N ALA A 186 -7.11 16.98 8.71
CA ALA A 186 -5.69 16.71 8.92
C ALA A 186 -5.22 15.49 8.12
N LEU A 187 -5.96 14.37 8.17
CA LEU A 187 -5.67 13.17 7.38
C LEU A 187 -5.71 13.46 5.87
N ALA A 188 -6.75 14.15 5.41
CA ALA A 188 -6.89 14.56 4.02
C ALA A 188 -5.65 15.32 3.52
N THR A 189 -5.11 16.18 4.36
CA THR A 189 -3.94 16.99 4.02
C THR A 189 -2.66 16.16 3.95
N ILE A 190 -2.47 15.22 4.89
CA ILE A 190 -1.31 14.32 4.88
C ILE A 190 -1.33 13.46 3.62
N TYR A 191 -2.48 12.87 3.28
CA TYR A 191 -2.65 12.09 2.05
C TYR A 191 -2.47 12.93 0.79
N SER A 192 -2.84 14.22 0.82
CA SER A 192 -2.57 15.14 -0.29
C SER A 192 -1.08 15.34 -0.52
N LYS A 193 -0.30 15.52 0.56
CA LYS A 193 1.15 15.67 0.51
C LYS A 193 1.85 14.39 0.05
N ASP A 194 1.34 13.23 0.40
CA ASP A 194 1.84 11.93 -0.07
C ASP A 194 1.36 11.59 -1.52
N ASP A 195 0.67 12.52 -2.21
CA ASP A 195 0.10 12.38 -3.57
C ASP A 195 -0.95 11.25 -3.71
N ASP A 196 -1.52 10.80 -2.59
CA ASP A 196 -2.65 9.86 -2.55
C ASP A 196 -3.96 10.63 -2.74
N LYS A 197 -4.22 10.98 -4.00
CA LYS A 197 -5.39 11.76 -4.45
C LYS A 197 -6.71 11.15 -3.98
N MET A 198 -6.83 9.83 -3.99
CA MET A 198 -8.07 9.14 -3.65
C MET A 198 -8.38 9.26 -2.16
N GLN A 199 -7.42 8.91 -1.29
CA GLN A 199 -7.61 9.02 0.15
C GLN A 199 -7.75 10.47 0.59
N SER A 200 -6.98 11.38 -0.01
CA SER A 200 -7.09 12.80 0.27
C SER A 200 -8.49 13.34 -0.01
N LEU A 201 -9.09 12.98 -1.15
CA LEU A 201 -10.47 13.37 -1.49
C LEU A 201 -11.52 12.72 -0.57
N LEU A 202 -11.32 11.45 -0.19
CA LEU A 202 -12.21 10.72 0.72
C LEU A 202 -12.28 11.41 2.09
N TRP A 203 -11.13 11.63 2.72
CA TRP A 203 -11.05 12.27 4.02
C TRP A 203 -11.49 13.74 3.98
N LEU A 204 -11.24 14.43 2.86
CA LEU A 204 -11.72 15.79 2.66
C LEU A 204 -13.25 15.83 2.58
N ASN A 205 -13.87 14.86 1.90
CA ASN A 205 -15.32 14.73 1.88
C ASN A 205 -15.87 14.47 3.29
N SER A 206 -15.24 13.56 4.05
CA SER A 206 -15.61 13.30 5.45
C SER A 206 -15.50 14.57 6.29
N ALA A 207 -14.47 15.40 6.13
CA ALA A 207 -14.35 16.68 6.85
C ALA A 207 -15.50 17.66 6.50
N LEU A 208 -15.86 17.75 5.22
CA LEU A 208 -16.92 18.63 4.72
C LEU A 208 -18.30 18.27 5.28
N VAL A 209 -18.60 16.97 5.45
CA VAL A 209 -19.84 16.48 6.08
C VAL A 209 -20.03 17.03 7.49
N TYR A 210 -18.95 17.24 8.25
CA TYR A 210 -19.00 17.82 9.59
C TYR A 210 -19.07 19.35 9.59
N ASN A 211 -19.39 19.97 8.45
CA ASN A 211 -19.45 21.41 8.25
C ASN A 211 -18.14 22.11 8.65
N ILE A 212 -17.02 21.38 8.61
CA ILE A 212 -15.67 21.96 8.56
C ILE A 212 -15.52 22.51 7.16
N LYS A 213 -16.21 23.63 6.95
CA LYS A 213 -16.08 24.39 5.72
C LYS A 213 -14.65 24.87 5.69
N PRO A 214 -13.94 24.63 4.59
CA PRO A 214 -12.57 25.05 4.53
C PRO A 214 -12.54 26.58 4.68
N THR A 215 -11.84 27.07 5.69
CA THR A 215 -11.55 28.49 5.83
C THR A 215 -10.05 28.69 5.78
N ASP A 216 -9.67 29.71 5.01
CA ASP A 216 -8.37 30.41 4.91
C ASP A 216 -7.08 29.62 4.63
N PHE A 217 -7.07 28.28 4.69
CA PHE A 217 -5.83 27.49 4.74
C PHE A 217 -5.64 26.43 3.65
N MET A 218 -6.59 26.28 2.72
CA MET A 218 -6.65 25.14 1.79
C MET A 218 -5.59 25.08 0.69
N PHE A 219 -5.09 26.22 0.21
CA PHE A 219 -4.36 26.24 -1.07
C PHE A 219 -2.99 25.59 -0.96
N ILE A 220 -2.38 25.69 0.21
CA ILE A 220 -1.11 25.06 0.54
C ILE A 220 -1.32 23.58 0.85
N ASP A 221 -2.36 23.26 1.60
CA ASP A 221 -2.61 21.91 2.12
C ASP A 221 -2.92 20.88 1.01
N PHE A 222 -3.62 21.31 -0.04
CA PHE A 222 -4.03 20.43 -1.16
C PHE A 222 -3.36 20.75 -2.49
N TYR A 223 -2.20 21.43 -2.47
CA TYR A 223 -1.56 21.96 -3.69
C TYR A 223 -1.31 20.92 -4.80
N LYS A 224 -1.12 19.65 -4.43
CA LYS A 224 -0.90 18.52 -5.37
C LYS A 224 -2.19 18.07 -6.05
N ILE A 225 -3.34 18.21 -5.39
CA ILE A 225 -4.61 17.64 -5.87
C ILE A 225 -5.65 18.70 -6.23
N ARG A 226 -5.43 19.97 -5.87
CA ARG A 226 -6.37 21.09 -6.05
C ARG A 226 -6.77 21.38 -7.51
N LYS A 227 -6.04 20.85 -8.48
CA LYS A 227 -6.31 20.97 -9.92
C LYS A 227 -7.11 19.79 -10.50
N THR A 228 -7.37 18.76 -9.70
CA THR A 228 -8.10 17.56 -10.17
C THR A 228 -9.60 17.84 -10.26
N GLU A 229 -10.27 17.22 -11.24
CA GLU A 229 -11.74 17.31 -11.40
C GLU A 229 -12.46 16.88 -10.12
N GLY A 230 -12.03 15.77 -9.50
CA GLY A 230 -12.62 15.28 -8.25
C GLY A 230 -12.55 16.28 -7.09
N PHE A 231 -11.44 17.02 -6.94
CA PHE A 231 -11.34 18.08 -5.94
C PHE A 231 -12.27 19.24 -6.25
N LEU A 232 -12.32 19.69 -7.52
CA LEU A 232 -13.17 20.80 -7.96
C LEU A 232 -14.66 20.47 -7.78
N THR A 233 -15.10 19.29 -8.21
CA THR A 233 -16.48 18.80 -8.04
C THR A 233 -16.85 18.67 -6.56
N LEU A 234 -15.95 18.15 -5.73
CA LEU A 234 -16.18 18.04 -4.29
C LEU A 234 -16.39 19.41 -3.62
N MET A 235 -15.62 20.42 -4.04
CA MET A 235 -15.76 21.80 -3.56
C MET A 235 -17.07 22.44 -4.04
N GLU A 236 -17.43 22.27 -5.31
CA GLU A 236 -18.68 22.77 -5.87
C GLU A 236 -19.90 22.19 -5.15
N ASN A 237 -19.95 20.87 -4.96
CA ASN A 237 -21.05 20.18 -4.28
C ASN A 237 -21.24 20.63 -2.82
N ASN A 238 -20.19 21.14 -2.18
CA ASN A 238 -20.22 21.62 -0.79
C ASN A 238 -20.29 23.15 -0.68
N ASN A 239 -20.61 23.87 -1.77
CA ASN A 239 -20.70 25.33 -1.83
C ASN A 239 -19.40 26.06 -1.43
N VAL A 240 -18.24 25.48 -1.74
CA VAL A 240 -16.92 26.08 -1.53
C VAL A 240 -16.47 26.78 -2.82
N PRO A 241 -16.29 28.11 -2.86
CA PRO A 241 -16.05 28.83 -4.10
C PRO A 241 -14.67 28.51 -4.72
N PRO A 242 -14.57 28.30 -6.05
CA PRO A 242 -13.29 28.07 -6.72
C PRO A 242 -12.44 29.34 -6.73
N LEU A 243 -11.20 29.27 -6.24
CA LEU A 243 -10.20 30.32 -6.45
C LEU A 243 -9.26 29.89 -7.59
N LEU A 244 -9.41 30.59 -8.73
CA LEU A 244 -8.50 30.77 -9.87
C LEU A 244 -7.48 29.64 -10.16
N TYR A 245 -7.74 28.79 -11.15
CA TYR A 245 -7.07 28.75 -12.49
C TYR A 245 -7.55 27.55 -13.34
N GLN A 246 -7.31 27.64 -14.66
CA GLN A 246 -7.79 26.74 -15.71
C GLN A 246 -7.38 25.28 -15.58
N VAL A 247 -8.30 24.42 -16.03
CA VAL A 247 -8.20 22.97 -16.16
C VAL A 247 -7.23 22.62 -17.30
N GLU A 248 -6.21 21.80 -17.03
CA GLU A 248 -5.59 20.98 -18.06
C GLU A 248 -6.09 19.54 -17.89
N ASN A 249 -6.84 19.14 -18.91
CA ASN A 249 -7.41 17.85 -19.29
C ASN A 249 -6.87 16.59 -18.58
N THR A 250 -7.73 15.86 -17.85
CA THR A 250 -7.67 14.38 -17.69
C THR A 250 -9.01 13.80 -17.18
N ASP A 251 -9.58 12.86 -17.92
CA ASP A 251 -10.94 12.25 -17.83
C ASP A 251 -11.19 11.18 -16.75
N GLU A 252 -10.36 11.07 -15.71
CA GLU A 252 -10.57 10.07 -14.66
C GLU A 252 -10.92 10.75 -13.34
N LEU A 253 -12.20 10.73 -12.91
CA LEU A 253 -12.60 10.77 -11.48
C LEU A 253 -14.13 10.80 -11.21
N LYS A 254 -15.01 10.64 -12.22
CA LYS A 254 -16.49 10.65 -12.03
C LYS A 254 -17.09 9.52 -11.16
N LYS A 255 -16.30 8.59 -10.60
CA LYS A 255 -16.82 7.41 -9.87
C LYS A 255 -16.72 7.43 -8.35
N VAL A 256 -16.07 8.44 -7.73
CA VAL A 256 -15.69 8.37 -6.30
C VAL A 256 -16.79 8.84 -5.32
N VAL A 257 -17.84 9.53 -5.79
CA VAL A 257 -18.78 10.24 -4.91
C VAL A 257 -19.89 9.35 -4.30
N SER A 258 -19.89 8.02 -4.50
CA SER A 258 -21.01 7.16 -4.04
C SER A 258 -20.70 6.09 -2.98
N MET A 259 -19.56 6.10 -2.28
CA MET A 259 -19.28 5.08 -1.26
C MET A 259 -19.16 5.70 0.13
N GLY A 260 -20.21 5.52 0.93
CA GLY A 260 -20.18 5.67 2.38
C GLY A 260 -19.51 4.47 3.05
N ASP A 261 -18.89 4.73 4.19
CA ASP A 261 -18.41 3.80 5.24
C ASP A 261 -17.83 2.45 4.76
N LEU A 262 -16.55 2.44 4.39
CA LEU A 262 -15.74 1.23 4.32
C LEU A 262 -14.83 1.14 5.57
N PRO A 263 -14.74 -0.03 6.24
CA PRO A 263 -13.84 -0.22 7.38
C PRO A 263 -12.36 -0.24 6.96
N PHE A 264 -11.52 0.35 7.81
CA PHE A 264 -10.09 0.61 7.59
C PHE A 264 -9.20 -0.61 7.87
N ARG A 265 -8.40 -1.08 6.89
CA ARG A 265 -7.56 -2.28 7.02
C ARG A 265 -6.12 -1.96 7.44
N ARG A 266 -5.65 -2.44 8.59
CA ARG A 266 -4.27 -2.18 9.08
C ARG A 266 -3.17 -2.73 8.18
N SER A 267 -3.45 -3.82 7.45
CA SER A 267 -2.52 -4.35 6.45
C SER A 267 -2.12 -3.32 5.40
N THR A 268 -3.02 -2.43 5.02
CA THR A 268 -2.76 -1.37 4.04
C THR A 268 -1.74 -0.36 4.57
N VAL A 269 -1.79 -0.06 5.87
CA VAL A 269 -0.88 0.92 6.47
C VAL A 269 0.50 0.34 6.72
N ILE A 270 0.57 -0.90 7.20
CA ILE A 270 1.83 -1.65 7.36
C ILE A 270 2.53 -1.75 6.00
N LYS A 271 1.79 -2.12 4.96
CA LYS A 271 2.28 -2.17 3.57
C LYS A 271 2.96 -0.87 3.15
N ARG A 272 2.24 0.25 3.27
CA ARG A 272 2.74 1.58 2.89
C ARG A 272 3.98 2.00 3.68
N TYR A 273 4.00 1.77 4.99
CA TYR A 273 5.15 2.08 5.84
C TYR A 273 6.40 1.33 5.37
N VAL A 274 6.26 0.01 5.14
CA VAL A 274 7.36 -0.85 4.73
C VAL A 274 7.85 -0.48 3.33
N GLU A 275 6.95 -0.28 2.37
CA GLU A 275 7.28 0.16 1.00
C GLU A 275 8.09 1.46 1.02
N LYS A 276 7.62 2.50 1.71
CA LYS A 276 8.33 3.78 1.84
C LYS A 276 9.72 3.62 2.45
N LYS A 277 9.84 2.86 3.53
CA LYS A 277 11.12 2.66 4.23
C LYS A 277 12.10 1.84 3.41
N ILE A 278 11.64 0.81 2.72
CA ILE A 278 12.48 -0.01 1.85
C ILE A 278 12.89 0.75 0.61
N ASN A 279 11.97 1.45 -0.07
CA ASN A 279 12.27 2.26 -1.24
C ASN A 279 13.29 3.36 -0.94
N THR A 280 13.26 3.91 0.27
CA THR A 280 14.28 4.87 0.71
C THR A 280 15.62 4.18 1.00
N TRP A 281 15.61 3.09 1.77
CA TRP A 281 16.81 2.36 2.16
C TRP A 281 17.57 1.75 0.98
N GLN A 282 16.84 1.26 -0.02
CA GLN A 282 17.41 0.55 -1.16
C GLN A 282 18.06 1.49 -2.20
N LYS A 283 17.89 2.81 -2.08
CA LYS A 283 18.60 3.79 -2.92
C LYS A 283 20.09 3.77 -2.64
N LYS A 284 20.89 3.88 -3.70
CA LYS A 284 22.35 3.98 -3.60
C LYS A 284 22.74 5.35 -3.07
N GLY A 285 23.61 5.38 -2.07
CA GLY A 285 24.12 6.63 -1.52
C GLY A 285 25.00 7.37 -2.53
N LYS A 286 24.95 8.72 -2.51
CA LYS A 286 25.74 9.59 -3.40
C LYS A 286 27.25 9.29 -3.40
N PHE A 287 27.77 8.85 -2.25
CA PHE A 287 29.19 8.53 -2.05
C PHE A 287 29.43 7.04 -1.75
N GLU A 288 28.43 6.19 -1.99
CA GLU A 288 28.52 4.76 -1.71
C GLU A 288 29.17 4.01 -2.88
N LYS A 289 30.21 3.22 -2.59
CA LYS A 289 30.85 2.38 -3.60
C LYS A 289 29.86 1.31 -4.07
N THR A 290 29.88 0.99 -5.36
CA THR A 290 28.95 -0.01 -5.95
C THR A 290 29.03 -1.37 -5.27
N VAL A 291 30.23 -1.82 -4.90
CA VAL A 291 30.42 -3.11 -4.21
C VAL A 291 29.82 -3.12 -2.80
N ASP A 292 29.91 -2.00 -2.09
CA ASP A 292 29.33 -1.84 -0.75
C ASP A 292 27.79 -1.75 -0.86
N TYR A 293 27.29 -1.06 -1.88
CA TYR A 293 25.87 -1.00 -2.20
C TYR A 293 25.28 -2.38 -2.52
N GLN A 294 25.93 -3.17 -3.37
CA GLN A 294 25.49 -4.53 -3.73
C GLN A 294 25.51 -5.48 -2.52
N LYS A 295 26.50 -5.33 -1.64
CA LYS A 295 26.58 -6.11 -0.39
C LYS A 295 25.49 -5.69 0.60
N ARG A 296 25.22 -4.38 0.72
CA ARG A 296 24.19 -3.83 1.62
C ARG A 296 22.77 -4.08 1.15
N VAL A 297 22.53 -4.08 -0.17
CA VAL A 297 21.22 -4.25 -0.81
C VAL A 297 21.23 -5.56 -1.61
N SER A 298 21.56 -6.65 -0.91
CA SER A 298 21.41 -8.03 -1.38
C SER A 298 19.99 -8.55 -1.11
N GLU A 299 19.57 -9.62 -1.79
CA GLU A 299 18.27 -10.28 -1.56
C GLU A 299 18.06 -10.62 -0.08
N GLU A 300 19.08 -11.20 0.57
CA GLU A 300 19.02 -11.60 1.98
C GLU A 300 18.90 -10.38 2.91
N SER A 301 19.74 -9.36 2.72
CA SER A 301 19.67 -8.13 3.52
C SER A 301 18.36 -7.37 3.32
N ARG A 302 17.75 -7.44 2.13
CA ARG A 302 16.48 -6.80 1.83
C ARG A 302 15.33 -7.53 2.51
N LYS A 303 15.32 -8.87 2.49
CA LYS A 303 14.36 -9.68 3.26
C LYS A 303 14.42 -9.36 4.74
N GLN A 304 15.63 -9.33 5.32
CA GLN A 304 15.83 -8.95 6.72
C GLN A 304 15.33 -7.53 7.01
N LYS A 305 15.54 -6.60 6.08
CA LYS A 305 15.09 -5.22 6.24
C LYS A 305 13.57 -5.06 6.11
N ILE A 306 12.93 -5.83 5.24
CA ILE A 306 11.47 -5.88 5.11
C ILE A 306 10.89 -6.39 6.43
N ASN A 307 11.33 -7.55 6.91
CA ASN A 307 10.87 -8.12 8.17
C ASN A 307 11.07 -7.15 9.35
N TYR A 308 12.21 -6.48 9.39
CA TYR A 308 12.50 -5.46 10.40
C TYR A 308 11.50 -4.30 10.38
N TYR A 309 11.20 -3.73 9.20
CA TYR A 309 10.27 -2.62 9.10
C TYR A 309 8.81 -3.06 9.27
N THR A 310 8.45 -4.28 8.86
CA THR A 310 7.14 -4.87 9.12
C THR A 310 6.91 -5.02 10.62
N GLN A 311 7.87 -5.63 11.33
CA GLN A 311 7.78 -5.78 12.78
C GLN A 311 7.72 -4.43 13.47
N LYS A 312 8.54 -3.45 13.05
CA LYS A 312 8.46 -2.09 13.59
C LYS A 312 7.10 -1.41 13.38
N ALA A 313 6.45 -1.65 12.25
CA ALA A 313 5.13 -1.10 12.00
C ALA A 313 4.09 -1.73 12.93
N ILE A 314 4.11 -3.05 13.06
CA ILE A 314 3.22 -3.80 13.96
C ILE A 314 3.45 -3.41 15.41
N ASP A 315 4.72 -3.32 15.84
CA ASP A 315 5.06 -2.89 17.19
C ASP A 315 4.53 -1.48 17.45
N SER A 316 4.73 -0.56 16.52
CA SER A 316 4.22 0.81 16.64
C SER A 316 2.69 0.86 16.78
N ILE A 317 1.96 -0.05 16.13
CA ILE A 317 0.50 -0.18 16.25
C ILE A 317 0.12 -0.74 17.62
N GLY A 318 0.84 -1.76 18.10
CA GLY A 318 0.59 -2.33 19.42
C GLY A 318 0.85 -1.33 20.55
N TYR A 319 1.97 -0.60 20.47
CA TYR A 319 2.33 0.42 21.46
C TYR A 319 1.33 1.58 21.52
N SER A 320 0.64 1.93 20.43
CA SER A 320 -0.36 3.00 20.47
C SER A 320 -1.64 2.60 21.21
N LYS A 321 -1.90 1.29 21.33
CA LYS A 321 -3.08 0.75 21.99
C LYS A 321 -2.91 0.43 23.46
N ILE A 322 -1.70 0.10 23.90
CA ILE A 322 -1.48 -0.19 25.32
C ILE A 322 -1.66 1.10 26.12
N ASP A 323 -2.61 1.07 27.06
CA ASP A 323 -2.67 2.05 28.14
C ASP A 323 -1.79 1.58 29.31
N TRP A 324 -0.54 2.07 29.33
CA TRP A 324 0.42 1.75 30.40
C TRP A 324 0.00 2.23 31.79
N GLY A 325 -1.03 3.08 31.89
CA GLY A 325 -1.58 3.53 33.17
C GLY A 325 -2.70 2.64 33.73
N GLN A 326 -3.14 1.63 32.97
CA GLN A 326 -4.20 0.69 33.37
C GLN A 326 -3.72 -0.76 33.24
N VAL A 327 -2.74 -1.11 34.07
CA VAL A 327 -2.22 -2.47 34.17
C VAL A 327 -2.57 -3.02 35.55
N SER A 328 -3.06 -4.26 35.60
CA SER A 328 -3.32 -4.96 36.86
C SER A 328 -2.66 -6.34 36.86
N ASN A 329 -2.49 -6.90 38.06
CA ASN A 329 -1.95 -8.23 38.25
C ASN A 329 -2.82 -9.05 39.20
N GLU A 330 -2.79 -10.36 39.03
CA GLU A 330 -3.39 -11.34 39.94
C GLU A 330 -2.46 -12.58 39.98
N TYR A 331 -2.09 -13.04 41.17
CA TYR A 331 -1.17 -14.17 41.33
C TYR A 331 -1.91 -15.50 41.48
N ASP A 332 -1.50 -16.48 40.68
CA ASP A 332 -1.90 -17.89 40.80
C ASP A 332 -0.75 -18.69 41.42
N ALA A 333 -0.92 -19.06 42.68
CA ALA A 333 0.08 -19.80 43.44
C ALA A 333 0.20 -21.27 43.02
N ASP A 334 -0.85 -21.87 42.45
CA ASP A 334 -0.84 -23.27 42.02
C ASP A 334 -0.05 -23.43 40.70
N ASN A 335 -0.08 -22.40 39.86
CA ASN A 335 0.64 -22.36 38.59
C ASN A 335 1.92 -21.49 38.62
N GLU A 336 2.27 -20.93 39.78
CA GLU A 336 3.40 -20.00 39.99
C GLU A 336 3.50 -18.92 38.90
N SER A 337 2.40 -18.21 38.68
CA SER A 337 2.32 -17.21 37.60
C SER A 337 1.45 -16.01 37.96
N PHE A 338 1.80 -14.85 37.42
CA PHE A 338 0.93 -13.66 37.45
C PHE A 338 0.12 -13.58 36.16
N LYS A 339 -1.19 -13.41 36.30
CA LYS A 339 -2.06 -12.89 35.25
C LYS A 339 -1.91 -11.37 35.20
N VAL A 340 -1.20 -10.87 34.20
CA VAL A 340 -0.98 -9.44 33.96
C VAL A 340 -1.95 -8.96 32.88
N SER A 341 -2.86 -8.05 33.25
CA SER A 341 -3.93 -7.58 32.35
C SER A 341 -3.63 -6.15 31.87
N PHE A 342 -3.63 -5.95 30.55
CA PHE A 342 -3.53 -4.64 29.92
C PHE A 342 -4.88 -4.26 29.30
N SER A 343 -5.32 -3.03 29.49
CA SER A 343 -6.56 -2.54 28.88
C SER A 343 -6.52 -2.71 27.34
N GLY A 344 -7.50 -3.42 26.78
CA GLY A 344 -7.61 -3.67 25.35
C GLY A 344 -6.78 -4.86 24.81
N PHE A 345 -6.15 -5.66 25.67
CA PHE A 345 -5.41 -6.87 25.29
C PHE A 345 -5.82 -8.07 26.13
N GLU A 346 -5.61 -9.27 25.59
CA GLU A 346 -5.75 -10.50 26.37
C GLU A 346 -4.74 -10.53 27.53
N PRO A 347 -5.14 -11.06 28.71
CA PRO A 347 -4.25 -11.18 29.86
C PRO A 347 -3.04 -12.06 29.54
N LEU A 348 -1.86 -11.63 29.99
CA LEU A 348 -0.62 -12.40 29.87
C LEU A 348 -0.40 -13.22 31.13
N TYR A 349 0.02 -14.46 30.98
CA TYR A 349 0.41 -15.32 32.11
C TYR A 349 1.92 -15.37 32.19
N VAL A 350 2.49 -14.66 33.16
CA VAL A 350 3.93 -14.51 33.36
C VAL A 350 4.37 -15.46 34.46
N GLY A 351 5.23 -16.43 34.16
CA GLY A 351 5.80 -17.31 35.18
C GLY A 351 6.68 -16.54 36.15
N VAL A 352 6.30 -16.50 37.43
CA VAL A 352 7.04 -15.86 38.51
C VAL A 352 7.04 -16.83 39.69
N PRO A 353 8.19 -17.42 40.04
CA PRO A 353 8.25 -18.41 41.10
C PRO A 353 7.74 -17.87 42.44
N LEU A 354 7.15 -18.74 43.26
CA LEU A 354 6.56 -18.36 44.56
C LEU A 354 7.49 -17.52 45.47
N PRO A 355 8.82 -17.78 45.56
CA PRO A 355 9.72 -16.94 46.36
C PRO A 355 9.84 -15.49 45.86
N ASP A 356 9.61 -15.26 44.58
CA ASP A 356 9.75 -13.96 43.92
C ASP A 356 8.43 -13.18 43.89
N ALA A 357 7.30 -13.87 43.99
CA ALA A 357 5.96 -13.31 43.84
C ALA A 357 5.64 -12.14 44.81
N PRO A 358 5.97 -12.18 46.12
CA PRO A 358 5.71 -11.05 47.01
C PRO A 358 6.44 -9.77 46.61
N SER A 359 7.68 -9.90 46.10
CA SER A 359 8.45 -8.74 45.64
C SER A 359 7.96 -8.23 44.29
N PHE A 360 7.50 -9.12 43.41
CA PHE A 360 6.89 -8.75 42.13
C PHE A 360 5.60 -7.95 42.35
N ASP A 361 4.72 -8.41 43.24
CA ASP A 361 3.44 -7.76 43.51
C ASP A 361 3.62 -6.42 44.26
N ALA A 362 4.44 -6.39 45.31
CA ALA A 362 4.68 -5.18 46.09
C ALA A 362 5.30 -4.03 45.27
N ASN A 363 6.06 -4.37 44.21
CA ASN A 363 6.73 -3.40 43.35
C ASN A 363 6.06 -3.26 41.97
N PHE A 364 4.85 -3.78 41.79
CA PHE A 364 4.20 -3.89 40.48
C PHE A 364 4.16 -2.56 39.70
N ASP A 365 3.80 -1.47 40.37
CA ASP A 365 3.72 -0.12 39.78
C ASP A 365 5.09 0.45 39.32
N SER A 366 6.18 -0.14 39.81
CA SER A 366 7.56 0.26 39.49
C SER A 366 8.28 -0.71 38.55
N LEU A 367 7.60 -1.78 38.10
CA LEU A 367 8.19 -2.73 37.17
C LEU A 367 8.43 -2.10 35.80
N GLU A 368 9.58 -2.41 35.21
CA GLU A 368 9.96 -1.93 33.90
C GLU A 368 9.51 -2.91 32.82
N PHE A 369 8.59 -2.48 31.97
CA PHE A 369 8.17 -3.22 30.79
C PHE A 369 9.05 -2.85 29.59
N SER A 370 9.73 -3.83 29.02
CA SER A 370 10.69 -3.63 27.94
C SER A 370 10.61 -4.74 26.88
N GLN A 371 11.28 -4.51 25.74
CA GLN A 371 11.30 -5.43 24.59
C GLN A 371 9.91 -5.87 24.10
N VAL A 372 8.87 -5.06 24.30
CA VAL A 372 7.51 -5.46 23.94
C VAL A 372 7.41 -5.61 22.42
N LYS A 373 7.00 -6.79 21.97
CA LYS A 373 6.72 -7.08 20.56
C LYS A 373 5.27 -7.47 20.40
N PHE A 374 4.71 -7.05 19.28
CA PHE A 374 3.32 -7.30 18.97
C PHE A 374 3.16 -8.15 17.72
N VAL A 375 2.02 -8.79 17.62
CA VAL A 375 1.57 -9.53 16.45
C VAL A 375 0.20 -9.02 16.04
N LEU A 376 -0.03 -9.00 14.73
CA LEU A 376 -1.33 -8.74 14.14
C LEU A 376 -2.01 -10.10 13.88
N LEU A 377 -3.18 -10.36 14.46
CA LEU A 377 -3.92 -11.61 14.20
C LEU A 377 -4.81 -11.48 12.95
N ASP A 378 -5.31 -10.28 12.70
CA ASP A 378 -6.11 -9.91 11.55
C ASP A 378 -6.00 -8.38 11.34
N ASP A 379 -6.66 -7.84 10.30
CA ASP A 379 -6.64 -6.40 9.99
C ASP A 379 -7.05 -5.45 11.13
N TYR A 380 -7.59 -5.96 12.24
CA TYR A 380 -8.20 -5.22 13.35
C TYR A 380 -7.78 -5.70 14.74
N THR A 381 -7.06 -6.81 14.87
CA THR A 381 -6.68 -7.40 16.16
C THR A 381 -5.17 -7.44 16.34
N THR A 382 -4.68 -6.96 17.49
CA THR A 382 -3.24 -6.94 17.82
C THR A 382 -3.05 -7.57 19.19
N GLU A 383 -2.05 -8.41 19.34
CA GLU A 383 -1.70 -9.05 20.61
C GLU A 383 -0.24 -8.80 20.99
N ILE A 384 0.05 -8.93 22.28
CA ILE A 384 1.43 -8.92 22.79
C ILE A 384 2.00 -10.32 22.57
N ALA A 385 3.05 -10.42 21.77
CA ALA A 385 3.74 -11.67 21.50
C ALA A 385 4.97 -11.87 22.40
N HIS A 386 5.56 -10.78 22.88
CA HIS A 386 6.70 -10.84 23.78
C HIS A 386 6.74 -9.60 24.66
N ILE A 387 7.12 -9.77 25.92
CA ILE A 387 7.38 -8.68 26.86
C ILE A 387 8.38 -9.16 27.92
N GLU A 388 9.32 -8.29 28.26
CA GLU A 388 10.24 -8.48 29.38
C GLU A 388 9.82 -7.55 30.51
N ILE A 389 9.62 -8.11 31.71
CA ILE A 389 9.20 -7.39 32.91
C ILE A 389 10.37 -7.43 33.90
N THR A 390 11.01 -6.29 34.13
CA THR A 390 12.16 -6.20 35.02
C THR A 390 11.76 -5.59 36.35
N ASN A 391 12.09 -6.30 37.43
CA ASN A 391 12.06 -5.78 38.77
C ASN A 391 13.45 -5.27 39.15
N SER A 392 13.66 -3.96 39.01
CA SER A 392 14.93 -3.29 39.24
C SER A 392 15.38 -3.33 40.71
N GLU A 393 14.46 -3.50 41.67
CA GLU A 393 14.77 -3.61 43.10
C GLU A 393 15.54 -4.89 43.45
N ILE A 394 15.29 -5.97 42.71
CA ILE A 394 15.94 -7.27 42.93
C ILE A 394 16.80 -7.73 41.74
N GLY A 395 16.86 -6.93 40.67
CA GLY A 395 17.64 -7.21 39.47
C GLY A 395 17.20 -8.46 38.71
N LYS A 396 15.91 -8.82 38.77
CA LYS A 396 15.35 -9.98 38.06
C LYS A 396 14.44 -9.57 36.90
N THR A 397 14.50 -10.32 35.81
CA THR A 397 13.66 -10.12 34.61
C THR A 397 12.83 -11.37 34.35
N TYR A 398 11.54 -11.18 34.12
CA TYR A 398 10.55 -12.21 33.80
C TYR A 398 10.11 -12.02 32.36
N ILE A 399 9.96 -13.13 31.64
CA ILE A 399 9.71 -13.10 30.20
C ILE A 399 8.39 -13.78 29.91
N TYR A 400 7.51 -13.06 29.21
CA TYR A 400 6.41 -13.67 28.50
C TYR A 400 6.76 -13.71 27.02
N SER A 401 6.54 -14.86 26.37
CA SER A 401 6.77 -15.03 24.95
C SER A 401 5.82 -16.08 24.38
N ASN A 402 5.05 -15.71 23.37
CA ASN A 402 4.24 -16.63 22.59
C ASN A 402 4.93 -16.86 21.22
N THR A 403 5.82 -17.85 21.16
CA THR A 403 6.72 -18.09 20.01
C THR A 403 6.00 -18.52 18.73
N ASP A 404 4.77 -19.04 18.83
CA ASP A 404 4.02 -19.55 17.67
C ASP A 404 3.46 -18.41 16.81
N ASN A 405 3.18 -17.24 17.39
CA ASN A 405 2.56 -16.10 16.69
C ASN A 405 3.58 -15.16 15.99
N VAL A 406 4.86 -15.19 16.36
CA VAL A 406 5.91 -14.31 15.81
C VAL A 406 6.29 -14.66 14.38
N LEU A 407 6.09 -15.92 13.97
CA LEU A 407 6.44 -16.42 12.62
C LEU A 407 5.36 -16.13 11.57
N PHE A 408 4.12 -15.79 11.99
CA PHE A 408 2.96 -15.73 11.10
C PHE A 408 2.85 -14.42 10.28
N ASN A 409 3.46 -13.32 10.73
CA ASN A 409 3.08 -11.99 10.23
C ASN A 409 3.82 -11.45 8.99
N SER A 410 5.02 -11.94 8.67
CA SER A 410 5.77 -11.39 7.52
C SER A 410 5.33 -11.97 6.17
N ALA A 411 4.62 -13.10 6.17
CA ALA A 411 4.26 -13.86 4.97
C ALA A 411 2.96 -13.39 4.28
N GLU A 412 2.12 -12.61 4.97
CA GLU A 412 0.79 -12.20 4.46
C GLU A 412 0.80 -10.88 3.68
N PHE A 413 1.88 -10.09 3.77
CA PHE A 413 1.94 -8.78 3.12
C PHE A 413 2.56 -8.86 1.71
N THR A 414 1.75 -8.62 0.69
CA THR A 414 2.22 -8.40 -0.68
C THR A 414 2.69 -6.96 -0.87
N PHE A 415 4.01 -6.73 -0.80
CA PHE A 415 4.62 -5.40 -0.99
C PHE A 415 5.02 -5.13 -2.45
N ASN A 416 4.91 -3.86 -2.88
CA ASN A 416 5.34 -3.35 -4.17
C ASN A 416 6.44 -2.28 -3.98
N PHE A 417 7.67 -2.60 -4.36
CA PHE A 417 8.83 -1.73 -4.18
C PHE A 417 9.27 -1.06 -5.49
N ASP A 418 9.89 0.12 -5.39
CA ASP A 418 10.42 0.86 -6.53
C ASP A 418 11.49 0.02 -7.27
N GLU A 419 11.58 0.18 -8.59
CA GLU A 419 12.63 -0.47 -9.39
C GLU A 419 14.03 0.02 -8.98
N LEU A 420 14.97 -0.92 -8.84
CA LEU A 420 16.36 -0.67 -8.50
C LEU A 420 17.21 -0.45 -9.74
N GLU A 421 17.91 0.70 -9.81
CA GLU A 421 18.96 0.95 -10.79
C GLU A 421 20.32 0.48 -10.25
N VAL A 422 20.85 -0.64 -10.77
CA VAL A 422 22.18 -1.14 -10.38
C VAL A 422 23.20 -0.83 -11.48
N PRO A 423 24.19 0.07 -11.25
CA PRO A 423 25.28 0.27 -12.19
C PRO A 423 26.30 -0.88 -12.10
N ILE A 424 26.65 -1.52 -13.22
CA ILE A 424 27.70 -2.55 -13.28
C ILE A 424 29.02 -1.89 -13.73
N GLN A 425 30.08 -2.02 -12.94
CA GLN A 425 31.45 -1.77 -13.44
C GLN A 425 32.02 -3.06 -14.02
N GLY A 426 32.21 -3.09 -15.33
CA GLY A 426 33.11 -4.04 -15.97
C GLY A 426 34.55 -3.71 -15.58
N VAL A 427 35.32 -4.71 -15.18
CA VAL A 427 36.76 -4.60 -14.97
C VAL A 427 37.39 -4.19 -16.30
N ALA A 428 37.74 -2.91 -16.46
CA ALA A 428 38.57 -2.45 -17.55
C ALA A 428 40.00 -2.91 -17.28
N LYS A 429 40.44 -3.98 -17.96
CA LYS A 429 41.87 -4.16 -18.22
C LYS A 429 42.33 -2.96 -19.05
N ALA A 430 43.42 -2.36 -18.61
CA ALA A 430 44.02 -1.20 -19.25
C ALA A 430 44.31 -1.45 -20.74
N SER A 431 43.73 -0.64 -21.62
CA SER A 431 44.33 -0.32 -22.91
C SER A 431 43.73 0.97 -23.48
N THR A 432 44.66 1.81 -23.93
CA THR A 432 44.58 3.09 -24.64
C THR A 432 43.46 3.27 -25.67
N TYR A 433 42.90 4.50 -25.67
CA TYR A 433 42.28 5.26 -26.76
C TYR A 433 41.49 4.49 -27.84
N GLY A 434 40.16 4.65 -27.81
CA GLY A 434 39.29 4.41 -28.97
C GLY A 434 37.83 4.26 -28.58
N LYS A 435 36.97 5.15 -29.09
CA LYS A 435 35.50 5.12 -28.95
C LYS A 435 34.94 3.72 -29.25
N LYS A 436 34.15 3.15 -28.33
CA LYS A 436 33.15 2.12 -28.63
C LYS A 436 31.89 2.33 -27.81
N GLU A 437 30.76 2.28 -28.50
CA GLU A 437 29.40 2.26 -27.97
C GLU A 437 29.26 1.21 -26.86
N GLN A 438 28.79 1.64 -25.69
CA GLN A 438 28.46 0.76 -24.59
C GLN A 438 26.98 0.37 -24.69
N ASN A 439 26.73 -0.87 -25.12
CA ASN A 439 25.45 -1.54 -24.88
C ASN A 439 25.33 -1.85 -23.38
N THR A 440 24.68 -0.98 -22.62
CA THR A 440 24.24 -1.23 -21.24
C THR A 440 23.04 -2.18 -21.24
N LYS A 441 23.25 -3.46 -20.90
CA LYS A 441 22.16 -4.35 -20.48
C LYS A 441 21.77 -4.03 -19.05
N ILE A 442 20.52 -3.57 -18.88
CA ILE A 442 19.88 -3.20 -17.62
C ILE A 442 19.17 -4.45 -17.07
N ILE A 443 19.37 -4.81 -15.80
CA ILE A 443 18.53 -5.77 -15.07
C ILE A 443 17.74 -4.96 -14.04
N SER A 444 16.42 -4.85 -14.22
CA SER A 444 15.48 -4.25 -13.25
C SER A 444 15.16 -5.29 -12.16
N ILE A 445 15.19 -4.90 -10.88
CA ILE A 445 14.84 -5.79 -9.75
C ILE A 445 13.73 -5.16 -8.90
N GLY A 446 12.56 -5.00 -9.53
CA GLY A 446 11.21 -5.21 -8.96
C GLY A 446 10.44 -6.29 -9.76
N LYS A 447 11.16 -6.94 -10.67
CA LYS A 447 10.72 -7.96 -11.58
C LYS A 447 11.60 -9.19 -11.33
N SER A 448 11.01 -10.38 -11.39
CA SER A 448 11.73 -11.64 -11.24
C SER A 448 12.90 -11.71 -12.21
N ASP A 449 13.93 -12.48 -11.90
CA ASP A 449 15.07 -12.62 -12.81
C ASP A 449 14.64 -13.16 -14.18
N VAL A 450 13.49 -13.85 -14.28
CA VAL A 450 12.93 -14.34 -15.54
C VAL A 450 12.17 -13.27 -16.34
N ASP A 451 11.76 -12.16 -15.75
CA ASP A 451 10.94 -11.13 -16.40
C ASP A 451 11.77 -10.11 -17.18
N THR A 452 13.05 -10.01 -16.84
CA THR A 452 13.95 -9.02 -17.42
C THR A 452 14.86 -9.68 -18.44
N ASN A 453 15.33 -8.92 -19.43
CA ASN A 453 16.24 -9.43 -20.45
C ASN A 453 15.74 -10.72 -21.13
N ILE A 454 14.43 -10.81 -21.40
CA ILE A 454 13.80 -11.92 -22.10
C ILE A 454 14.49 -12.09 -23.47
N PRO A 455 15.05 -13.27 -23.80
CA PRO A 455 15.78 -13.47 -25.04
C PRO A 455 14.87 -13.26 -26.25
N VAL A 456 15.39 -12.53 -27.25
CA VAL A 456 14.69 -12.31 -28.52
C VAL A 456 15.28 -13.23 -29.58
N THR A 457 14.43 -14.03 -30.23
CA THR A 457 14.80 -14.84 -31.40
C THR A 457 14.55 -14.07 -32.70
N ALA A 458 15.40 -14.29 -33.71
CA ALA A 458 15.15 -13.80 -35.07
C ALA A 458 14.14 -14.69 -35.83
N LYS A 459 13.94 -15.94 -35.37
CA LYS A 459 13.03 -16.89 -36.01
C LYS A 459 11.58 -16.53 -35.68
N LYS A 460 10.75 -16.38 -36.70
CA LYS A 460 9.31 -16.15 -36.56
C LYS A 460 8.56 -17.41 -36.94
N ASN A 461 7.78 -17.95 -36.00
CA ASN A 461 6.95 -19.11 -36.22
C ASN A 461 5.55 -18.65 -36.66
N LYS A 462 5.41 -18.32 -37.96
CA LYS A 462 4.20 -17.65 -38.50
C LYS A 462 2.90 -18.44 -38.27
N ASN A 463 2.99 -19.77 -38.20
CA ASN A 463 1.85 -20.66 -37.97
C ASN A 463 1.65 -21.01 -36.49
N ALA A 464 2.40 -20.37 -35.57
CA ALA A 464 2.20 -20.55 -34.14
C ALA A 464 1.12 -19.64 -33.59
N TYR A 465 0.29 -20.18 -32.70
CA TYR A 465 -0.77 -19.50 -31.98
C TYR A 465 -0.68 -19.84 -30.49
N ALA A 466 -0.87 -18.83 -29.64
CA ALA A 466 -0.86 -19.01 -28.20
C ALA A 466 -2.16 -18.52 -27.57
N LEU A 467 -2.80 -19.38 -26.77
CA LEU A 467 -3.87 -18.99 -25.85
C LEU A 467 -3.33 -19.12 -24.43
N ILE A 468 -3.23 -17.99 -23.74
CA ILE A 468 -2.56 -17.86 -22.45
C ILE A 468 -3.55 -17.29 -21.45
N ILE A 469 -3.77 -17.99 -20.35
CA ILE A 469 -4.82 -17.64 -19.37
C ILE A 469 -4.21 -17.60 -17.97
N GLY A 470 -4.41 -16.49 -17.25
CA GLY A 470 -4.04 -16.34 -15.85
C GLY A 470 -5.26 -15.94 -15.02
N ASN A 471 -5.71 -16.81 -14.12
CA ASN A 471 -6.82 -16.53 -13.22
C ASN A 471 -6.28 -16.41 -11.79
N GLU A 472 -6.35 -15.22 -11.21
CA GLU A 472 -5.75 -14.86 -9.93
C GLU A 472 -6.80 -14.41 -8.92
N ASP A 473 -7.68 -13.46 -9.27
CA ASP A 473 -8.66 -12.84 -8.36
C ASP A 473 -10.03 -13.52 -8.48
N TYR A 474 -10.20 -14.62 -7.74
CA TYR A 474 -11.47 -15.32 -7.61
C TYR A 474 -12.44 -14.57 -6.69
N THR A 475 -11.93 -13.91 -5.65
CA THR A 475 -12.73 -13.19 -4.65
C THR A 475 -13.59 -12.05 -5.20
N LYS A 476 -13.11 -11.38 -6.25
CA LYS A 476 -13.88 -10.33 -6.93
C LYS A 476 -15.15 -10.82 -7.60
N TYR A 477 -15.19 -12.10 -7.99
CA TYR A 477 -16.31 -12.71 -8.70
C TYR A 477 -17.15 -13.63 -7.80
N GLN A 478 -16.60 -14.00 -6.64
CA GLN A 478 -17.22 -14.91 -5.66
C GLN A 478 -17.10 -14.30 -4.26
N THR A 479 -18.16 -13.63 -3.82
CA THR A 479 -18.17 -12.82 -2.60
C THR A 479 -18.12 -13.62 -1.29
N ASP A 480 -18.33 -14.94 -1.37
CA ASP A 480 -18.27 -15.89 -0.27
C ASP A 480 -16.85 -16.44 -0.02
N LEU A 481 -15.87 -16.06 -0.84
CA LEU A 481 -14.47 -16.49 -0.70
C LEU A 481 -13.62 -15.46 0.06
N GLY A 482 -12.74 -15.94 0.93
CA GLY A 482 -11.65 -15.14 1.47
C GLY A 482 -10.48 -15.01 0.49
N SER A 483 -9.61 -14.03 0.74
CA SER A 483 -8.45 -13.70 -0.13
C SER A 483 -7.47 -14.85 -0.31
N GLU A 484 -7.42 -15.80 0.61
CA GLU A 484 -6.66 -17.05 0.52
C GLU A 484 -7.10 -17.94 -0.64
N SER A 485 -8.30 -17.71 -1.19
CA SER A 485 -8.79 -18.41 -2.38
C SER A 485 -8.22 -17.86 -3.69
N ASN A 486 -7.46 -16.77 -3.67
CA ASN A 486 -6.80 -16.25 -4.86
C ASN A 486 -5.53 -17.06 -5.21
N VAL A 487 -5.16 -17.03 -6.49
CA VAL A 487 -4.00 -17.79 -7.01
C VAL A 487 -2.85 -16.83 -7.27
N ASP A 488 -2.07 -16.56 -6.23
CA ASP A 488 -0.99 -15.57 -6.27
C ASP A 488 -0.11 -15.73 -7.50
N PHE A 489 0.11 -14.61 -8.21
CA PHE A 489 0.96 -14.47 -9.39
C PHE A 489 0.43 -15.11 -10.68
N ALA A 490 -0.77 -15.71 -10.72
CA ALA A 490 -1.27 -16.36 -11.93
C ALA A 490 -1.42 -15.39 -13.13
N ILE A 491 -1.81 -14.13 -12.90
CA ILE A 491 -1.86 -13.13 -13.98
C ILE A 491 -0.46 -12.81 -14.46
N ARG A 492 0.46 -12.58 -13.54
CA ARG A 492 1.86 -12.26 -13.83
C ARG A 492 2.56 -13.40 -14.58
N ASP A 493 2.33 -14.63 -14.15
CA ASP A 493 2.76 -15.86 -14.80
C ASP A 493 2.31 -15.87 -16.29
N ALA A 494 1.04 -15.60 -16.55
CA ALA A 494 0.48 -15.52 -17.91
C ALA A 494 1.08 -14.36 -18.73
N GLU A 495 1.20 -13.16 -18.15
CA GLU A 495 1.78 -12.00 -18.83
C GLU A 495 3.23 -12.24 -19.26
N ILE A 496 4.07 -12.74 -18.36
CA ILE A 496 5.47 -12.99 -18.66
C ILE A 496 5.61 -14.16 -19.64
N PHE A 497 4.82 -15.23 -19.50
CA PHE A 497 4.82 -16.30 -20.50
C PHE A 497 4.43 -15.80 -21.90
N ALA A 498 3.49 -14.85 -22.01
CA ALA A 498 3.16 -14.21 -23.28
C ALA A 498 4.33 -13.44 -23.89
N GLU A 499 5.13 -12.75 -23.06
CA GLU A 499 6.37 -12.11 -23.54
C GLU A 499 7.39 -13.13 -24.04
N TYR A 500 7.55 -14.29 -23.39
CA TYR A 500 8.41 -15.37 -23.87
C TYR A 500 7.88 -16.00 -25.15
N ALA A 501 6.57 -16.20 -25.27
CA ALA A 501 5.95 -16.69 -26.50
C ALA A 501 6.27 -15.77 -27.69
N GLU A 502 6.13 -14.46 -27.51
CA GLU A 502 6.44 -13.47 -28.54
C GLU A 502 7.94 -13.39 -28.86
N LYS A 503 8.74 -13.15 -27.81
CA LYS A 503 10.15 -12.78 -27.96
C LYS A 503 11.05 -13.99 -28.16
N THR A 504 10.86 -15.04 -27.36
CA THR A 504 11.78 -16.19 -27.29
C THR A 504 11.34 -17.35 -28.18
N LEU A 505 10.03 -17.63 -28.24
CA LEU A 505 9.46 -18.71 -29.04
C LEU A 505 9.08 -18.27 -30.46
N GLY A 506 9.07 -16.96 -30.73
CA GLY A 506 8.86 -16.41 -32.06
C GLY A 506 7.41 -16.44 -32.53
N VAL A 507 6.43 -16.58 -31.62
CA VAL A 507 5.00 -16.51 -31.93
C VAL A 507 4.67 -15.07 -32.35
N PRO A 508 3.98 -14.84 -33.50
CA PRO A 508 3.55 -13.51 -33.90
C PRO A 508 2.64 -12.89 -32.83
N LYS A 509 2.82 -11.61 -32.53
CA LYS A 509 2.07 -10.93 -31.46
C LYS A 509 0.56 -10.98 -31.69
N GLU A 510 0.15 -10.86 -32.94
CA GLU A 510 -1.24 -10.98 -33.41
C GLU A 510 -1.85 -12.38 -33.21
N ASN A 511 -1.01 -13.41 -33.04
CA ASN A 511 -1.43 -14.79 -32.80
C ASN A 511 -1.42 -15.16 -31.30
N ILE A 512 -1.12 -14.21 -30.41
CA ILE A 512 -1.12 -14.40 -28.95
C ILE A 512 -2.39 -13.79 -28.36
N THR A 513 -3.21 -14.61 -27.72
CA THR A 513 -4.39 -14.18 -26.96
C THR A 513 -4.13 -14.40 -25.48
N VAL A 514 -4.21 -13.32 -24.69
CA VAL A 514 -4.04 -13.36 -23.23
C VAL A 514 -5.38 -13.05 -22.55
N LEU A 515 -5.83 -13.93 -21.65
CA LEU A 515 -6.98 -13.70 -20.79
C LEU A 515 -6.52 -13.60 -19.33
N LYS A 516 -7.06 -12.62 -18.60
CA LYS A 516 -6.79 -12.39 -17.18
C LYS A 516 -8.10 -12.45 -16.43
N ASP A 517 -8.15 -13.18 -15.32
CA ASP A 517 -9.37 -13.42 -14.53
C ASP A 517 -10.55 -13.76 -15.43
N ALA A 518 -10.34 -14.77 -16.27
CA ALA A 518 -11.27 -15.13 -17.34
C ALA A 518 -12.51 -15.81 -16.76
N ILE A 519 -13.69 -15.34 -17.17
CA ILE A 519 -14.95 -16.01 -16.89
C ILE A 519 -15.18 -17.19 -17.85
N SER A 520 -16.07 -18.12 -17.49
CA SER A 520 -16.26 -19.39 -18.21
C SER A 520 -16.55 -19.19 -19.71
N SER A 521 -17.43 -18.23 -20.03
CA SER A 521 -17.79 -17.90 -21.42
C SER A 521 -16.62 -17.34 -22.25
N GLN A 522 -15.69 -16.62 -21.61
CA GLN A 522 -14.50 -16.10 -22.29
C GLN A 522 -13.52 -17.23 -22.62
N MET A 523 -13.27 -18.12 -21.65
CA MET A 523 -12.39 -19.27 -21.85
C MET A 523 -12.92 -20.18 -22.96
N GLN A 524 -14.20 -20.56 -22.93
CA GLN A 524 -14.81 -21.41 -23.95
C GLN A 524 -14.68 -20.81 -25.35
N ARG A 525 -15.03 -19.53 -25.51
CA ARG A 525 -14.99 -18.84 -26.80
C ARG A 525 -13.58 -18.83 -27.40
N GLU A 526 -12.54 -18.51 -26.62
CA GLU A 526 -11.18 -18.47 -27.15
C GLU A 526 -10.60 -19.87 -27.41
N ILE A 527 -10.98 -20.89 -26.63
CA ILE A 527 -10.64 -22.30 -26.91
C ILE A 527 -11.25 -22.76 -28.24
N GLU A 528 -12.53 -22.43 -28.48
CA GLU A 528 -13.18 -22.75 -29.77
C GLU A 528 -12.56 -21.97 -30.93
N LYS A 529 -12.17 -20.71 -30.70
CA LYS A 529 -11.55 -19.87 -31.72
C LYS A 529 -10.20 -20.43 -32.15
N ILE A 530 -9.33 -20.84 -31.22
CA ILE A 530 -8.02 -21.42 -31.58
C ILE A 530 -8.18 -22.77 -32.29
N SER A 531 -9.18 -23.57 -31.91
CA SER A 531 -9.56 -24.79 -32.64
C SER A 531 -9.97 -24.48 -34.09
N LYS A 532 -10.80 -23.46 -34.30
CA LYS A 532 -11.20 -23.02 -35.66
C LYS A 532 -10.04 -22.46 -36.47
N ILE A 533 -9.08 -21.79 -35.84
CA ILE A 533 -7.85 -21.34 -36.52
C ILE A 533 -7.09 -22.56 -37.05
N ALA A 534 -6.88 -23.59 -36.21
CA ALA A 534 -6.20 -24.82 -36.59
C ALA A 534 -6.80 -25.49 -37.84
N MET A 535 -8.14 -25.48 -37.95
CA MET A 535 -8.87 -25.99 -39.11
C MET A 535 -8.40 -25.38 -40.44
N TYR A 536 -8.07 -24.09 -40.47
CA TYR A 536 -7.67 -23.38 -41.69
C TYR A 536 -6.16 -23.44 -41.98
N HIS A 537 -5.38 -24.07 -41.09
CA HIS A 537 -3.93 -24.27 -41.26
C HIS A 537 -3.55 -25.64 -41.82
N ASN A 538 -4.53 -26.50 -42.13
CA ASN A 538 -4.33 -27.79 -42.82
C ASN A 538 -3.22 -28.68 -42.22
N GLY A 539 -3.08 -28.72 -40.88
CA GLY A 539 -2.06 -29.52 -40.21
C GLY A 539 -0.74 -28.80 -39.92
N GLU A 540 -0.56 -27.55 -40.34
CA GLU A 540 0.68 -26.78 -40.14
C GLU A 540 0.68 -25.89 -38.88
N ALA A 541 -0.46 -25.79 -38.17
CA ALA A 541 -0.57 -24.96 -36.97
C ALA A 541 0.28 -25.52 -35.83
N ASN A 542 0.99 -24.63 -35.12
CA ASN A 542 1.60 -24.93 -33.83
C ASN A 542 0.79 -24.22 -32.74
N ILE A 543 0.20 -24.98 -31.82
CA ILE A 543 -0.68 -24.44 -30.77
C ILE A 543 0.02 -24.52 -29.42
N ILE A 544 0.04 -23.41 -28.70
CA ILE A 544 0.48 -23.34 -27.31
C ILE A 544 -0.71 -22.91 -26.47
N PHE A 545 -1.12 -23.74 -25.52
CA PHE A 545 -2.08 -23.38 -24.49
C PHE A 545 -1.36 -23.29 -23.16
N TYR A 546 -1.52 -22.17 -22.47
CA TYR A 546 -0.95 -21.94 -21.15
C TYR A 546 -2.06 -21.54 -20.19
N TYR A 547 -2.09 -22.16 -19.01
CA TYR A 547 -3.03 -21.83 -17.95
C TYR A 547 -2.32 -21.80 -16.59
N ALA A 548 -2.52 -20.70 -15.86
CA ALA A 548 -2.22 -20.60 -14.43
C ALA A 548 -3.50 -20.23 -13.67
N GLY A 549 -3.84 -20.96 -12.61
CA GLY A 549 -5.09 -20.78 -11.88
C GLY A 549 -5.46 -22.01 -11.04
N HIS A 550 -6.72 -22.08 -10.58
CA HIS A 550 -7.24 -23.25 -9.89
C HIS A 550 -7.65 -24.35 -10.87
N GLY A 551 -7.38 -25.60 -10.48
CA GLY A 551 -8.02 -26.77 -11.04
C GLY A 551 -8.82 -27.49 -9.95
N PHE A 552 -9.92 -28.11 -10.32
CA PHE A 552 -10.68 -28.98 -9.41
C PHE A 552 -11.06 -30.29 -10.08
N PRO A 553 -10.94 -31.42 -9.38
CA PRO A 553 -11.58 -32.64 -9.80
C PRO A 553 -13.05 -32.62 -9.34
N ASP A 554 -13.96 -33.07 -10.19
CA ASP A 554 -15.34 -33.35 -9.77
C ASP A 554 -15.35 -34.52 -8.79
N GLU A 555 -16.05 -34.37 -7.68
CA GLU A 555 -15.97 -35.33 -6.57
C GLU A 555 -16.49 -36.73 -6.95
N LYS A 556 -17.47 -36.80 -7.87
CA LYS A 556 -18.14 -38.05 -8.25
C LYS A 556 -17.44 -38.71 -9.43
N THR A 557 -17.23 -37.95 -10.50
CA THR A 557 -16.70 -38.44 -11.77
C THR A 557 -15.18 -38.48 -11.80
N LYS A 558 -14.50 -37.79 -10.87
CA LYS A 558 -13.04 -37.62 -10.81
C LYS A 558 -12.46 -36.90 -12.03
N GLU A 559 -13.32 -36.30 -12.86
CA GLU A 559 -12.95 -35.48 -14.02
C GLU A 559 -12.28 -34.19 -13.57
N SER A 560 -11.20 -33.79 -14.25
CA SER A 560 -10.49 -32.55 -13.93
C SER A 560 -11.00 -31.36 -14.74
N TYR A 561 -11.14 -30.21 -14.08
CA TYR A 561 -11.61 -28.97 -14.66
C TYR A 561 -10.62 -27.84 -14.38
N LEU A 562 -10.41 -26.97 -15.37
CA LEU A 562 -9.85 -25.63 -15.14
C LEU A 562 -10.96 -24.73 -14.61
N MET A 563 -10.64 -23.84 -13.68
CA MET A 563 -11.63 -23.03 -12.99
C MET A 563 -11.61 -21.58 -13.47
N PRO A 564 -12.66 -21.14 -14.18
CA PRO A 564 -12.91 -19.72 -14.42
C PRO A 564 -13.19 -18.98 -13.11
N VAL A 565 -12.91 -17.67 -13.08
CA VAL A 565 -13.05 -16.88 -11.84
C VAL A 565 -14.50 -16.74 -11.36
N ASP A 566 -15.49 -16.87 -12.26
CA ASP A 566 -16.92 -16.81 -11.96
C ASP A 566 -17.53 -18.15 -11.50
N ILE A 567 -16.74 -19.23 -11.42
CA ILE A 567 -17.25 -20.56 -11.08
C ILE A 567 -16.74 -21.01 -9.70
N SER A 568 -17.67 -21.27 -8.80
CA SER A 568 -17.40 -21.79 -7.46
C SER A 568 -16.95 -23.25 -7.47
N GLY A 569 -16.08 -23.60 -6.51
CA GLY A 569 -15.69 -24.98 -6.23
C GLY A 569 -16.85 -25.89 -5.83
N ALA A 570 -18.02 -25.35 -5.46
CA ALA A 570 -19.24 -26.13 -5.28
C ALA A 570 -19.87 -26.56 -6.62
N ASN A 571 -19.57 -25.87 -7.72
CA ASN A 571 -20.14 -26.08 -9.03
C ASN A 571 -19.05 -26.35 -10.10
N VAL A 572 -18.10 -27.23 -9.76
CA VAL A 572 -16.96 -27.61 -10.63
C VAL A 572 -17.39 -28.00 -12.04
N ASN A 573 -18.58 -28.60 -12.17
CA ASN A 573 -19.17 -29.02 -13.44
C ASN A 573 -19.41 -27.88 -14.46
N TYR A 574 -19.45 -26.61 -14.04
CA TYR A 574 -19.51 -25.43 -14.92
C TYR A 574 -18.14 -24.86 -15.31
N GLY A 575 -17.05 -25.44 -14.78
CA GLY A 575 -15.69 -25.15 -15.21
C GLY A 575 -15.38 -25.74 -16.60
N ILE A 576 -14.13 -25.60 -17.03
CA ILE A 576 -13.67 -26.12 -18.32
C ILE A 576 -13.08 -27.52 -18.12
N LYS A 577 -13.79 -28.57 -18.56
CA LYS A 577 -13.26 -29.94 -18.53
C LYS A 577 -11.94 -30.04 -19.30
N LEU A 578 -10.93 -30.67 -18.71
CA LEU A 578 -9.66 -30.93 -19.42
C LEU A 578 -9.86 -31.80 -20.66
N SER A 579 -10.74 -32.80 -20.59
CA SER A 579 -11.09 -33.63 -21.75
C SER A 579 -11.70 -32.81 -22.89
N PHE A 580 -12.55 -31.82 -22.59
CA PHE A 580 -13.08 -30.88 -23.57
C PHE A 580 -11.95 -30.02 -24.18
N LEU A 581 -11.08 -29.46 -23.34
CA LEU A 581 -9.93 -28.67 -23.80
C LEU A 581 -9.08 -29.48 -24.79
N TYR A 582 -8.62 -30.67 -24.40
CA TYR A 582 -7.79 -31.51 -25.24
C TYR A 582 -8.49 -31.86 -26.55
N GLN A 583 -9.77 -32.25 -26.48
CA GLN A 583 -10.58 -32.54 -27.66
C GLN A 583 -10.68 -31.33 -28.60
N GLN A 584 -10.86 -30.11 -28.09
CA GLN A 584 -10.93 -28.92 -28.95
C GLN A 584 -9.59 -28.59 -29.59
N LEU A 585 -8.49 -28.69 -28.85
CA LEU A 585 -7.15 -28.37 -29.37
C LEU A 585 -6.67 -29.38 -30.41
N THR A 586 -7.15 -30.63 -30.35
CA THR A 586 -6.78 -31.70 -31.30
C THR A 586 -7.92 -32.05 -32.26
N LYS A 587 -8.99 -31.25 -32.29
CA LYS A 587 -10.16 -31.48 -33.16
C LYS A 587 -9.79 -31.48 -34.64
N TYR A 588 -8.86 -30.61 -35.02
CA TYR A 588 -8.33 -30.49 -36.36
C TYR A 588 -6.83 -30.78 -36.35
N PRO A 589 -6.26 -31.32 -37.46
CA PRO A 589 -4.84 -31.59 -37.54
C PRO A 589 -4.01 -30.35 -37.24
N SER A 590 -3.00 -30.50 -36.38
CA SER A 590 -2.01 -29.48 -36.04
C SER A 590 -0.63 -30.12 -36.03
N GLN A 591 0.41 -29.35 -36.34
CA GLN A 591 1.78 -29.85 -36.39
C GLN A 591 2.24 -30.24 -34.99
N LYS A 592 1.99 -29.36 -34.01
CA LYS A 592 2.28 -29.58 -32.59
C LYS A 592 1.23 -28.86 -31.74
N VAL A 593 0.80 -29.50 -30.67
CA VAL A 593 -0.03 -28.91 -29.63
C VAL A 593 0.69 -29.10 -28.31
N LEU A 594 1.03 -28.00 -27.66
CA LEU A 594 1.62 -27.99 -26.33
C LEU A 594 0.65 -27.37 -25.35
N VAL A 595 0.36 -28.07 -24.27
CA VAL A 595 -0.45 -27.59 -23.16
C VAL A 595 0.43 -27.49 -21.92
N ILE A 596 0.41 -26.34 -21.26
CA ILE A 596 1.16 -26.07 -20.03
C ILE A 596 0.16 -25.64 -18.96
N LEU A 597 0.10 -26.41 -17.87
CA LEU A 597 -0.86 -26.23 -16.78
C LEU A 597 -0.12 -25.99 -15.47
N ASP A 598 -0.14 -24.76 -14.97
CA ASP A 598 0.27 -24.41 -13.61
C ASP A 598 -0.95 -24.32 -12.69
N ALA A 599 -1.55 -25.47 -12.41
CA ALA A 599 -2.80 -25.60 -11.66
C ALA A 599 -2.84 -26.90 -10.86
N CYS A 600 -3.39 -26.85 -9.65
CA CYS A 600 -3.59 -28.03 -8.81
C CYS A 600 -4.83 -28.80 -9.30
N PHE A 601 -4.77 -30.12 -9.43
CA PHE A 601 -5.96 -30.92 -9.77
C PHE A 601 -6.42 -31.85 -8.63
N SER A 602 -5.77 -31.80 -7.46
CA SER A 602 -6.08 -32.63 -6.28
C SER A 602 -7.24 -32.13 -5.42
N GLY A 603 -7.74 -30.92 -5.71
CA GLY A 603 -8.65 -30.18 -4.84
C GLY A 603 -7.96 -29.25 -3.84
N GLY A 604 -6.63 -29.34 -3.70
CA GLY A 604 -5.82 -28.44 -2.89
C GLY A 604 -5.34 -27.25 -3.72
N GLY A 605 -6.07 -26.13 -3.70
CA GLY A 605 -5.65 -24.86 -4.28
C GLY A 605 -4.30 -24.38 -3.75
N ARG A 606 -3.68 -23.44 -4.47
CA ARG A 606 -2.30 -22.94 -4.26
C ARG A 606 -2.04 -22.42 -2.83
N ASN A 607 -3.06 -21.88 -2.17
CA ASN A 607 -3.03 -21.30 -0.81
C ASN A 607 -3.96 -22.00 0.22
N GLN A 608 -4.40 -23.24 -0.07
CA GLN A 608 -5.53 -24.00 0.51
C GLN A 608 -6.80 -23.84 -0.32
N GLY A 609 -7.17 -24.89 -1.07
CA GLY A 609 -8.41 -24.90 -1.84
C GLY A 609 -9.64 -25.13 -0.95
N LEU A 610 -10.80 -24.70 -1.42
CA LEU A 610 -12.13 -24.94 -0.83
C LEU A 610 -12.40 -26.40 -0.43
N LEU A 611 -11.77 -27.39 -1.09
CA LEU A 611 -11.87 -28.81 -0.74
C LEU A 611 -10.84 -29.25 0.32
N ALA A 612 -9.69 -28.57 0.40
CA ALA A 612 -8.70 -28.79 1.46
C ALA A 612 -9.24 -28.33 2.82
N ALA A 613 -10.05 -27.26 2.85
CA ALA A 613 -10.83 -26.86 4.04
C ALA A 613 -11.83 -27.94 4.51
N ARG A 614 -12.21 -28.88 3.62
CA ARG A 614 -13.03 -30.05 3.94
C ARG A 614 -12.22 -31.32 4.21
N GLY A 615 -10.89 -31.27 4.13
CA GLY A 615 -10.00 -32.41 4.33
C GLY A 615 -10.11 -33.52 3.27
N VAL A 616 -10.68 -33.24 2.09
CA VAL A 616 -10.92 -34.25 1.05
C VAL A 616 -9.88 -34.13 -0.06
N GLN A 617 -8.91 -35.04 -0.08
CA GLN A 617 -7.98 -35.19 -1.20
C GLN A 617 -8.59 -36.13 -2.24
N ILE A 618 -8.76 -35.66 -3.47
CA ILE A 618 -9.39 -36.43 -4.54
C ILE A 618 -8.36 -36.73 -5.61
N LYS A 619 -8.08 -38.02 -5.80
CA LYS A 619 -7.28 -38.48 -6.93
C LYS A 619 -8.08 -38.32 -8.24
N PRO A 620 -7.64 -37.50 -9.18
CA PRO A 620 -8.31 -37.35 -10.47
C PRO A 620 -8.13 -38.58 -11.33
N ARG A 621 -9.09 -38.83 -12.22
CA ARG A 621 -8.92 -39.84 -13.27
C ARG A 621 -7.94 -39.34 -14.34
N GLU A 622 -7.21 -40.25 -14.95
CA GLU A 622 -6.33 -39.89 -16.06
C GLU A 622 -7.14 -39.55 -17.31
N ASN A 623 -6.74 -38.49 -18.02
CA ASN A 623 -7.37 -38.09 -19.27
C ASN A 623 -6.71 -38.84 -20.44
N VAL A 624 -7.53 -39.37 -21.34
CA VAL A 624 -7.05 -39.87 -22.64
C VAL A 624 -6.74 -38.68 -23.53
N ILE A 625 -5.52 -38.65 -24.08
CA ILE A 625 -5.05 -37.61 -25.00
C ILE A 625 -4.65 -38.25 -26.33
N ASN A 626 -5.00 -37.58 -27.43
CA ASN A 626 -4.79 -38.04 -28.81
C ASN A 626 -4.16 -36.92 -29.65
N GLY A 627 -3.80 -37.21 -30.90
CA GLY A 627 -3.23 -36.24 -31.84
C GLY A 627 -1.82 -35.81 -31.46
N ASN A 628 -1.34 -34.71 -32.06
CA ASN A 628 0.02 -34.20 -31.83
C ASN A 628 0.14 -33.38 -30.52
N LEU A 629 -0.34 -33.94 -29.40
CA LEU A 629 -0.47 -33.27 -28.11
C LEU A 629 0.57 -33.73 -27.08
N VAL A 630 1.20 -32.75 -26.42
CA VAL A 630 2.04 -32.92 -25.24
C VAL A 630 1.54 -31.99 -24.14
N VAL A 631 1.41 -32.48 -22.91
CA VAL A 631 0.94 -31.72 -21.75
C VAL A 631 2.02 -31.71 -20.67
N PHE A 632 2.35 -30.53 -20.17
CA PHE A 632 3.15 -30.32 -18.98
C PHE A 632 2.23 -29.85 -17.86
N SER A 633 2.16 -30.57 -16.75
CA SER A 633 1.46 -30.14 -15.54
C SER A 633 2.43 -29.91 -14.40
N SER A 634 2.16 -28.86 -13.62
CA SER A 634 2.99 -28.40 -12.49
C SER A 634 3.08 -29.37 -11.33
N SER A 635 2.10 -30.27 -11.17
CA SER A 635 2.05 -31.27 -10.11
C SER A 635 1.38 -32.56 -10.59
N THR A 636 1.53 -33.62 -9.79
CA THR A 636 0.70 -34.82 -9.92
C THR A 636 -0.71 -34.54 -9.42
N GLY A 637 -1.68 -35.39 -9.81
CA GLY A 637 -3.08 -35.23 -9.40
C GLY A 637 -3.34 -35.30 -7.89
N GLU A 638 -2.34 -35.64 -7.07
CA GLU A 638 -2.46 -35.69 -5.60
C GLU A 638 -1.78 -34.48 -4.92
N GLN A 639 -1.02 -33.67 -5.65
CA GLN A 639 -0.19 -32.59 -5.09
C GLN A 639 -0.67 -31.20 -5.52
N SER A 640 -0.38 -30.20 -4.69
CA SER A 640 -0.63 -28.79 -5.02
C SER A 640 0.49 -28.21 -5.90
N SER A 641 0.13 -27.32 -6.80
CA SER A 641 1.01 -26.33 -7.41
C SER A 641 1.29 -25.23 -6.40
N LEU A 642 2.56 -24.92 -6.15
CA LEU A 642 2.98 -24.01 -5.08
C LEU A 642 3.44 -22.66 -5.63
N PRO A 643 3.20 -21.55 -4.91
CA PRO A 643 3.78 -20.26 -5.25
C PRO A 643 5.27 -20.25 -4.90
N TYR A 644 6.04 -19.47 -5.65
CA TYR A 644 7.43 -19.15 -5.33
C TYR A 644 7.55 -17.66 -4.99
N ALA A 645 7.15 -17.34 -3.76
CA ALA A 645 6.88 -15.96 -3.32
C ALA A 645 8.07 -15.00 -3.51
N ASN A 646 9.29 -15.45 -3.23
CA ASN A 646 10.52 -14.66 -3.46
C ASN A 646 10.78 -14.35 -4.94
N LYS A 647 10.21 -15.13 -5.86
CA LYS A 647 10.30 -14.94 -7.31
C LYS A 647 9.04 -14.34 -7.91
N GLN A 648 7.98 -14.15 -7.13
CA GLN A 648 6.68 -13.62 -7.57
C GLN A 648 6.09 -14.37 -8.78
N HIS A 649 6.22 -15.69 -8.78
CA HIS A 649 5.72 -16.58 -9.82
C HIS A 649 5.20 -17.89 -9.23
N GLY A 650 4.51 -18.68 -10.04
CA GLY A 650 4.33 -20.10 -9.77
C GLY A 650 5.69 -20.79 -9.80
N MET A 651 5.94 -21.71 -8.88
CA MET A 651 7.25 -22.39 -8.82
C MET A 651 7.55 -23.11 -10.13
N PHE A 652 6.55 -23.79 -10.68
CA PHE A 652 6.65 -24.46 -11.97
C PHE A 652 6.91 -23.45 -13.11
N THR A 653 6.10 -22.40 -13.20
CA THR A 653 6.26 -21.34 -14.21
C THR A 653 7.62 -20.65 -14.13
N TYR A 654 8.11 -20.36 -12.93
CA TYR A 654 9.43 -19.74 -12.74
C TYR A 654 10.54 -20.60 -13.36
N PHE A 655 10.60 -21.89 -13.03
CA PHE A 655 11.67 -22.75 -13.55
C PHE A 655 11.53 -23.01 -15.05
N LEU A 656 10.30 -23.11 -15.56
CA LEU A 656 10.02 -23.15 -16.99
C LEU A 656 10.62 -21.93 -17.70
N LEU A 657 10.26 -20.71 -17.26
CA LEU A 657 10.73 -19.47 -17.85
C LEU A 657 12.24 -19.28 -17.69
N LYS A 658 12.80 -19.66 -16.52
CA LYS A 658 14.25 -19.62 -16.27
C LYS A 658 15.00 -20.47 -17.28
N LYS A 659 14.54 -21.68 -17.56
CA LYS A 659 15.21 -22.56 -18.52
C LYS A 659 15.07 -22.05 -19.95
N LEU A 660 13.91 -21.52 -20.32
CA LEU A 660 13.71 -20.86 -21.62
C LEU A 660 14.63 -19.65 -21.78
N LYS A 661 14.84 -18.89 -20.72
CA LYS A 661 15.76 -17.75 -20.69
C LYS A 661 17.20 -18.17 -20.93
N GLU A 662 17.68 -19.14 -20.14
CA GLU A 662 19.06 -19.64 -20.20
C GLU A 662 19.38 -20.25 -21.56
N SER A 663 18.45 -21.04 -22.11
CA SER A 663 18.58 -21.67 -23.43
C SER A 663 18.29 -20.74 -24.61
N LYS A 664 17.79 -19.53 -24.35
CA LYS A 664 17.27 -18.61 -25.37
C LYS A 664 16.20 -19.27 -26.26
N GLY A 665 15.38 -20.14 -25.67
CA GLY A 665 14.36 -20.92 -26.35
C GLY A 665 14.87 -22.11 -27.17
N ASN A 666 16.18 -22.28 -27.31
CA ASN A 666 16.78 -23.41 -28.04
C ASN A 666 17.01 -24.59 -27.09
N ILE A 667 15.92 -25.26 -26.74
CA ILE A 667 15.89 -26.43 -25.85
C ILE A 667 14.85 -27.43 -26.37
N THR A 668 15.10 -28.72 -26.19
CA THR A 668 14.10 -29.75 -26.49
C THR A 668 13.08 -29.90 -25.35
N LEU A 669 11.93 -30.51 -25.62
CA LEU A 669 10.93 -30.74 -24.57
C LEU A 669 11.42 -31.74 -23.52
N GLU A 670 12.26 -32.71 -23.88
CA GLU A 670 12.88 -33.63 -22.91
C GLU A 670 13.81 -32.86 -21.95
N GLU A 671 14.76 -32.08 -22.48
CA GLU A 671 15.68 -31.27 -21.68
C GLU A 671 14.95 -30.27 -20.76
N LEU A 672 13.84 -29.71 -21.26
CA LEU A 672 12.99 -28.81 -20.49
C LEU A 672 12.23 -29.55 -19.38
N SER A 673 11.65 -30.71 -19.70
CA SER A 673 10.95 -31.60 -18.77
C SER A 673 11.86 -32.01 -17.62
N ASP A 674 13.06 -32.50 -17.92
CA ASP A 674 14.02 -32.99 -16.93
C ASP A 674 14.45 -31.87 -15.97
N TYR A 675 14.76 -30.70 -16.53
CA TYR A 675 15.15 -29.54 -15.74
C TYR A 675 14.01 -29.07 -14.82
N VAL A 676 12.82 -28.86 -15.37
CA VAL A 676 11.68 -28.33 -14.60
C VAL A 676 11.27 -29.34 -13.52
N THR A 677 11.22 -30.63 -13.83
CA THR A 677 10.91 -31.67 -12.85
C THR A 677 11.88 -31.64 -11.69
N LYS A 678 13.18 -31.65 -11.97
CA LYS A 678 14.22 -31.65 -10.93
C LYS A 678 14.20 -30.39 -10.06
N GLU A 679 14.18 -29.22 -10.67
CA GLU A 679 14.31 -27.96 -9.93
C GLU A 679 13.06 -27.63 -9.11
N VAL A 680 11.86 -27.97 -9.62
CA VAL A 680 10.61 -27.82 -8.88
C VAL A 680 10.58 -28.75 -7.68
N GLN A 681 10.94 -30.03 -7.83
CA GLN A 681 10.99 -31.00 -6.73
C GLN A 681 11.89 -30.52 -5.58
N ILE A 682 13.12 -30.10 -5.91
CA ILE A 682 14.09 -29.61 -4.93
C ILE A 682 13.59 -28.33 -4.26
N SER A 683 13.07 -27.39 -5.05
CA SER A 683 12.67 -26.08 -4.54
C SER A 683 11.39 -26.14 -3.71
N ALA A 684 10.43 -27.00 -4.07
CA ALA A 684 9.19 -27.17 -3.32
C ALA A 684 9.47 -27.67 -1.91
N LEU A 685 10.34 -28.69 -1.78
CA LEU A 685 10.79 -29.19 -0.48
C LEU A 685 11.57 -28.11 0.30
N LYS A 686 12.47 -27.39 -0.37
CA LYS A 686 13.34 -26.40 0.27
C LYS A 686 12.60 -25.17 0.79
N PHE A 687 11.61 -24.67 0.05
CA PHE A 687 11.00 -23.36 0.31
C PHE A 687 9.57 -23.44 0.85
N ASN A 688 8.85 -24.54 0.58
CA ASN A 688 7.46 -24.70 0.99
C ASN A 688 7.25 -25.92 1.88
N SER A 689 8.29 -26.72 2.15
CA SER A 689 8.22 -27.97 2.94
C SER A 689 7.14 -28.94 2.46
N LYS A 690 6.83 -28.91 1.15
CA LYS A 690 5.81 -29.72 0.49
C LYS A 690 6.36 -30.29 -0.79
N GLU A 691 5.85 -31.45 -1.18
CA GLU A 691 6.19 -32.03 -2.47
C GLU A 691 5.39 -31.40 -3.61
N GLN A 692 6.08 -31.15 -4.72
CA GLN A 692 5.47 -30.81 -6.00
C GLN A 692 6.26 -31.52 -7.10
N ASN A 693 5.63 -32.50 -7.73
CA ASN A 693 6.24 -33.29 -8.80
C ASN A 693 5.55 -32.96 -10.14
N PRO A 694 6.19 -32.20 -11.05
CA PRO A 694 5.66 -32.00 -12.40
C PRO A 694 5.43 -33.32 -13.14
N LYS A 695 4.42 -33.36 -14.01
CA LYS A 695 4.09 -34.54 -14.84
C LYS A 695 3.99 -34.14 -16.30
N ILE A 696 4.49 -35.01 -17.17
CA ILE A 696 4.39 -34.88 -18.62
C ILE A 696 3.44 -35.97 -19.12
N LEU A 697 2.42 -35.59 -19.89
CA LEU A 697 1.53 -36.51 -20.59
C LEU A 697 1.77 -36.36 -22.09
N VAL A 698 2.00 -37.48 -22.76
CA VAL A 698 2.29 -37.51 -24.20
C VAL A 698 1.22 -38.34 -24.88
N SER A 699 0.65 -37.82 -25.96
CA SER A 699 -0.28 -38.57 -26.79
C SER A 699 0.42 -39.81 -27.36
N PRO A 700 -0.20 -41.00 -27.32
CA PRO A 700 0.35 -42.20 -27.95
C PRO A 700 0.70 -42.01 -29.42
N ASP A 701 -0.03 -41.13 -30.13
CA ASP A 701 0.18 -40.80 -31.55
C ASP A 701 1.53 -40.09 -31.80
N VAL A 702 2.09 -39.42 -30.78
CA VAL A 702 3.39 -38.74 -30.86
C VAL A 702 4.54 -39.69 -30.52
N GLY A 703 4.31 -40.69 -29.67
CA GLY A 703 5.34 -41.64 -29.23
C GLY A 703 6.52 -40.91 -28.57
N ASN A 704 7.76 -41.23 -28.96
CA ASN A 704 8.97 -40.57 -28.45
C ASN A 704 9.36 -39.30 -29.23
N LEU A 705 8.67 -38.95 -30.31
CA LEU A 705 9.04 -37.81 -31.16
C LEU A 705 8.98 -36.47 -30.42
N TRP A 706 8.18 -36.38 -29.36
CA TRP A 706 8.09 -35.16 -28.54
C TRP A 706 9.41 -34.78 -27.90
N MET A 707 10.29 -35.75 -27.59
CA MET A 707 11.56 -35.51 -26.91
C MET A 707 12.44 -34.55 -27.69
N ASP A 708 12.38 -34.62 -29.03
CA ASP A 708 13.13 -33.76 -29.95
C ASP A 708 12.40 -32.45 -30.30
N TRP A 709 11.15 -32.26 -29.86
CA TRP A 709 10.40 -31.05 -30.18
C TRP A 709 11.06 -29.85 -29.49
N LYS A 710 11.28 -28.80 -30.28
CA LYS A 710 11.65 -27.47 -29.78
C LYS A 710 10.46 -26.53 -29.84
N LEU A 711 10.50 -25.54 -28.95
CA LEU A 711 9.47 -24.51 -28.82
C LEU A 711 9.65 -23.31 -29.78
N ASN A 712 10.87 -23.12 -30.33
CA ASN A 712 11.22 -21.99 -31.19
C ASN A 712 11.31 -22.30 -32.68
#